data_AF-A0A851N7D6-F1
#
_entry.id   AF-A0A851N7D6-F1
#
_cell.length_a   1.000
_cell.length_b   1.000
_cell.length_c   1.000
_cell.angle_alpha   90.00
_cell.angle_beta   90.00
_cell.angle_gamma   90.00
#
_symmetry.space_group_name_H-M   'P 1'
#
loop_
_entity.id
_entity.type
_entity.pdbx_description
1 polymer ?
#
loop_
_entity_poly.entity_id
_entity_poly.type
_entity_poly.pdbx_seq_one_letter_code
_entity_poly.pdbx_strand_id
1 'polypeptide(L)'
;YRLLLVGGCETDEDGVSKATGCGISAWRVLSGSPHYKQVTSYEDDIRTAQRRGLLRIMNLRFYSRRGTEQDGIFKMNLSPDGTLLAAIHFSGKLTIWSIPSLRQQGEWDQTDQPGYDEVNPDWRLSSEKRKKIKDKESYYPLIDVNWWADNSVILARCSGALTVSSVKTLRNLLGKSCEWFESSPQVTSAHDGGFLSLECEIKLVPKRLRLESRPGDEDEGEDDSDSDDENSAKDRYFSYLKQGLYFVTEMERFAPPRKRPRTITKNFRLVSLRSTTPEELYQRKIDNEEYEEALSLAQAYGLDSDLVYQRQWRKSAVNVASIQDYLSKIKKRAWVLHECLERVPENVDAAKKLLQYGLKGTDLEALVAIGKGEDGGRFILPGEVDVGIPYEHFLSPDEETDTEKEARKHQELLSSVNFSKLTLEQKELCRSRLKLLTYLDRLETYEEILGGPHAAEQHYDGEFFKKFRNQNIVLSARTYARESNVRALEILFTFHGSSLLPHRQAILSNFPETTSPHEYAFLLPEACYKQETLKIIPWNEQKHREEDWCEKADCKTIVEPTLQDEGEFLYETQPELLKYRTTELSVELVTDWYLSRAQEIEKYAMQVDCALSLVRLGMERNIPGLQVLCDNLITLETVVYETDGDRTLTLKELVEMKDIEKLRLLMKNSSHEKYVKNVYQWMIPFLHRCENQSPGLANSLLKEYLVTLAKEDLTLPLKIFQNSKPACQQKIIPEQDQLMITALECIYSCERDDQLALCYDILECLPQRGYGQETDKTSALHDAVDELEQILSVSELLEKHGLQKPVSFVKDTKDNAGEARKLMIRLTRHMGRKQPSISETQWKELLQDMLDMQQKVYTCLQSDTCYEIFTESLLCSSSIDNIHLAGQMMHCSVWSMDQLASSKGKPQYRVSYARSIELVLAAGREYFNSSTSLTDSCMDLARCCLQLIVDSPSAIQEELDLIRALGYLEEFGVKILPLQVRLCSDRLSLIKDCLSQLSTNYKQSAKLLGLANLLRVAGDDQIERKGQVLILLVEQALNFQDYKAASMHCQELMAAGYSKSWEVCSQLGQSEGYHDLDMRQELMAFALTHCPPSAIEALLGVSSSLQTQILYQAVNYQLLPSEGGENVNTSGSSSLISKDAEDESSVSSSQSADLLYWTTAKTMKVLSNTTTTTKAMLHAVSDGQWWKRSLTYLRPLHGQEFGDVLKSGPGENVTVVKQGCHPFYESLIADPYVAE
;
A
#
# COMPACT_ATOMS: atom_id res chain seq x y z
N TYR A 1 11.42 45.73 94.20
CA TYR A 1 10.48 45.28 95.25
C TYR A 1 9.18 44.85 94.59
N ARG A 2 8.50 43.79 95.06
CA ARG A 2 7.16 43.45 94.58
C ARG A 2 6.12 44.23 95.39
N LEU A 3 5.27 44.98 94.69
CA LEU A 3 4.07 45.62 95.21
C LEU A 3 2.85 44.89 94.64
N LEU A 4 1.87 44.63 95.48
CA LEU A 4 0.53 44.21 95.09
C LEU A 4 -0.38 45.43 95.24
N LEU A 5 -1.02 45.85 94.14
CA LEU A 5 -2.03 46.90 94.15
C LEU A 5 -3.40 46.23 94.22
N VAL A 6 -4.25 46.68 95.13
CA VAL A 6 -5.59 46.11 95.36
C VAL A 6 -6.61 47.24 95.32
N GLY A 7 -7.57 47.13 94.41
CA GLY A 7 -8.79 47.93 94.39
C GLY A 7 -9.89 47.25 95.23
N GLY A 8 -10.72 48.06 95.87
CA GLY A 8 -11.87 47.65 96.67
C GLY A 8 -12.92 48.75 96.72
N CYS A 9 -13.79 48.69 97.73
CA CYS A 9 -14.79 49.74 97.99
C CYS A 9 -14.14 51.00 98.58
N GLU A 10 -14.75 52.15 98.34
CA GLU A 10 -14.38 53.43 98.95
C GLU A 10 -14.72 53.44 100.46
N THR A 11 -13.93 54.17 101.26
CA THR A 11 -14.02 54.14 102.73
C THR A 11 -14.06 55.54 103.37
N ASP A 12 -15.21 55.89 103.94
CA ASP A 12 -15.43 57.12 104.73
C ASP A 12 -14.86 57.05 106.17
N GLU A 13 -13.76 56.31 106.39
CA GLU A 13 -13.15 56.24 107.72
C GLU A 13 -12.28 57.48 108.02
N ASP A 14 -12.57 58.15 109.15
CA ASP A 14 -11.97 59.41 109.63
C ASP A 14 -10.46 59.29 109.99
N GLY A 15 -9.61 59.10 108.98
CA GLY A 15 -8.15 59.09 109.13
C GLY A 15 -7.30 58.52 107.99
N VAL A 16 -7.87 57.90 106.95
CA VAL A 16 -7.09 57.22 105.89
C VAL A 16 -6.65 58.17 104.76
N SER A 17 -5.56 57.85 104.06
CA SER A 17 -5.09 58.57 102.87
C SER A 17 -6.05 58.48 101.68
N LYS A 18 -6.02 59.49 100.79
CA LYS A 18 -6.98 59.62 99.69
C LYS A 18 -7.02 58.40 98.78
N ALA A 19 -5.88 57.75 98.54
CA ALA A 19 -5.83 56.52 97.74
C ALA A 19 -6.71 55.41 98.32
N THR A 20 -6.63 55.15 99.63
CA THR A 20 -7.44 54.10 100.28
C THR A 20 -8.87 54.57 100.59
N GLY A 21 -9.10 55.87 100.76
CA GLY A 21 -10.43 56.47 100.67
C GLY A 21 -11.10 56.14 99.34
N CYS A 22 -10.38 56.29 98.23
CA CYS A 22 -10.78 55.87 96.88
C CYS A 22 -10.59 54.36 96.60
N GLY A 23 -10.57 53.51 97.63
CA GLY A 23 -10.53 52.05 97.50
C GLY A 23 -9.19 51.43 97.04
N ILE A 24 -8.12 52.21 96.84
CA ILE A 24 -6.79 51.71 96.44
C ILE A 24 -5.89 51.48 97.66
N SER A 25 -5.35 50.27 97.77
CA SER A 25 -4.29 49.95 98.74
C SER A 25 -3.08 49.30 98.05
N ALA A 26 -1.88 49.72 98.44
CA ALA A 26 -0.63 49.11 98.02
C ALA A 26 -0.03 48.25 99.14
N TRP A 27 0.34 47.01 98.82
CA TRP A 27 0.89 46.04 99.76
C TRP A 27 2.28 45.62 99.32
N ARG A 28 3.28 45.84 100.18
CA ARG A 28 4.63 45.30 99.98
C ARG A 28 4.62 43.83 100.38
N VAL A 29 5.04 42.96 99.47
CA VAL A 29 5.25 41.54 99.75
C VAL A 29 6.48 41.39 100.66
N LEU A 30 6.33 40.66 101.77
CA LEU A 30 7.39 40.35 102.73
C LEU A 30 7.71 38.85 102.71
N SER A 31 8.96 38.50 103.01
CA SER A 31 9.45 37.10 102.99
C SER A 31 9.00 36.26 104.19
N GLY A 32 8.40 36.85 105.22
CA GLY A 32 7.93 36.19 106.43
C GLY A 32 6.70 36.88 107.01
N SER A 33 6.08 36.28 108.04
CA SER A 33 4.82 36.77 108.60
C SER A 33 4.95 38.14 109.30
N PRO A 34 4.03 39.11 109.07
CA PRO A 34 2.93 39.06 108.10
C PRO A 34 3.43 39.18 106.66
N HIS A 35 3.08 38.22 105.80
CA HIS A 35 3.61 38.10 104.42
C HIS A 35 3.30 39.28 103.49
N TYR A 36 2.39 40.15 103.90
CA TYR A 36 2.08 41.41 103.23
C TYR A 36 2.02 42.51 104.29
N LYS A 37 2.65 43.65 104.01
CA LYS A 37 2.51 44.87 104.80
C LYS A 37 1.98 45.99 103.90
N GLN A 38 0.86 46.59 104.28
CA GLN A 38 0.33 47.78 103.60
C GLN A 38 1.39 48.90 103.65
N VAL A 39 1.57 49.57 102.52
CA VAL A 39 2.44 50.73 102.39
C VAL A 39 1.62 51.95 102.80
N THR A 40 1.92 52.53 103.96
CA THR A 40 1.37 53.83 104.34
C THR A 40 1.95 54.92 103.42
N SER A 41 1.13 55.92 103.12
CA SER A 41 1.58 57.12 102.42
C SER A 41 2.20 58.10 103.42
N TYR A 42 2.95 59.08 102.89
CA TYR A 42 3.49 60.18 103.69
C TYR A 42 2.38 61.04 104.35
N GLU A 43 1.15 61.00 103.83
CA GLU A 43 0.01 61.71 104.41
C GLU A 43 -0.58 60.98 105.64
N ASP A 44 -0.54 59.64 105.65
CA ASP A 44 -0.97 58.81 106.79
C ASP A 44 -0.02 59.00 108.00
N ASP A 45 1.28 58.95 107.73
CA ASP A 45 2.34 59.04 108.75
C ASP A 45 2.33 60.41 109.47
N ILE A 46 2.03 61.51 108.76
CA ILE A 46 1.91 62.86 109.34
C ILE A 46 0.70 62.99 110.26
N ARG A 47 -0.49 62.52 109.82
CA ARG A 47 -1.75 62.73 110.55
C ARG A 47 -1.83 61.90 111.83
N THR A 48 -1.16 60.75 111.86
CA THR A 48 -1.14 59.85 113.02
C THR A 48 -0.44 60.46 114.25
N ALA A 49 0.46 61.43 114.07
CA ALA A 49 1.28 62.00 115.14
C ALA A 49 0.56 63.02 116.07
N GLN A 50 -0.59 63.57 115.69
CA GLN A 50 -1.17 64.75 116.37
C GLN A 50 -2.20 64.45 117.50
N ARG A 51 -2.57 63.19 117.76
CA ARG A 51 -3.65 62.84 118.71
C ARG A 51 -3.16 62.50 120.14
N ARG A 52 -2.76 63.51 120.93
CA ARG A 52 -2.72 63.44 122.42
C ARG A 52 -3.08 64.77 123.09
N GLY A 53 -4.33 64.91 123.54
CA GLY A 53 -4.81 66.01 124.37
C GLY A 53 -6.27 65.81 124.77
N LEU A 54 -6.65 66.12 126.01
CA LEU A 54 -8.04 65.96 126.47
C LEU A 54 -8.86 67.24 126.22
N LEU A 55 -9.97 67.09 125.51
CA LEU A 55 -11.27 67.65 125.91
C LEU A 55 -12.38 66.97 125.09
N ARG A 56 -13.50 66.63 125.74
CA ARG A 56 -14.60 65.85 125.16
C ARG A 56 -15.87 66.68 125.18
N ILE A 57 -16.39 67.05 124.01
CA ILE A 57 -17.73 67.64 123.86
C ILE A 57 -18.52 66.75 122.91
N MET A 58 -19.76 66.43 123.29
CA MET A 58 -20.66 65.59 122.49
C MET A 58 -21.50 66.47 121.56
N ASN A 59 -21.60 66.08 120.29
CA ASN A 59 -22.69 66.48 119.41
C ASN A 59 -23.50 65.23 119.04
N LEU A 60 -24.82 65.33 119.10
CA LEU A 60 -25.72 64.21 118.82
C LEU A 60 -25.82 63.98 117.30
N ARG A 61 -25.76 62.71 116.89
CA ARG A 61 -26.04 62.29 115.50
C ARG A 61 -27.55 62.25 115.27
N PHE A 62 -28.05 63.03 114.32
CA PHE A 62 -29.35 62.77 113.69
C PHE A 62 -29.14 61.83 112.51
N TYR A 63 -29.84 60.69 112.51
CA TYR A 63 -29.74 59.67 111.46
C TYR A 63 -30.57 60.06 110.24
N SER A 64 -29.91 60.43 109.14
CA SER A 64 -30.52 60.51 107.82
C SER A 64 -30.26 59.21 107.03
N ARG A 65 -31.30 58.40 106.80
CA ARG A 65 -31.24 57.31 105.82
C ARG A 65 -31.26 57.88 104.40
N ARG A 66 -30.09 58.14 103.83
CA ARG A 66 -29.85 57.95 102.38
C ARG A 66 -29.17 56.59 102.16
N GLY A 67 -29.24 56.06 100.95
CA GLY A 67 -28.60 54.78 100.61
C GLY A 67 -27.09 54.89 100.74
N THR A 68 -26.49 54.01 101.54
CA THR A 68 -25.04 53.84 101.65
C THR A 68 -24.58 52.81 100.62
N GLU A 69 -24.63 53.20 99.35
CA GLU A 69 -23.93 52.49 98.29
C GLU A 69 -22.53 53.10 98.21
N GLN A 70 -21.54 52.36 98.73
CA GLN A 70 -20.14 52.73 98.60
C GLN A 70 -19.69 52.38 97.18
N ASP A 71 -19.11 53.35 96.48
CA ASP A 71 -18.47 53.13 95.19
C ASP A 71 -17.25 52.20 95.37
N GLY A 72 -16.65 51.73 94.27
CA GLY A 72 -15.48 50.86 94.36
C GLY A 72 -14.87 50.54 93.02
N ILE A 73 -13.60 50.12 93.04
CA ILE A 73 -12.81 49.89 91.84
C ILE A 73 -13.04 48.48 91.30
N PHE A 74 -13.49 48.39 90.05
CA PHE A 74 -13.69 47.11 89.36
C PHE A 74 -12.59 46.79 88.34
N LYS A 75 -11.88 47.81 87.81
CA LYS A 75 -10.78 47.60 86.86
C LYS A 75 -9.63 48.58 87.08
N MET A 76 -8.41 48.07 86.92
CA MET A 76 -7.15 48.78 87.14
C MET A 76 -6.14 48.36 86.07
N ASN A 77 -5.39 49.30 85.49
CA ASN A 77 -4.30 48.99 84.54
C ASN A 77 -3.12 49.97 84.70
N LEU A 78 -1.91 49.42 84.76
CA LEU A 78 -0.65 50.17 84.81
C LEU A 78 -0.25 50.68 83.42
N SER A 79 0.46 51.81 83.37
CA SER A 79 1.11 52.31 82.15
C SER A 79 2.25 51.39 81.68
N PRO A 80 2.69 51.47 80.41
CA PRO A 80 3.76 50.62 79.88
C PRO A 80 5.08 50.77 80.64
N ASP A 81 5.43 52.00 81.04
CA ASP A 81 6.57 52.31 81.92
C ASP A 81 6.36 51.94 83.41
N GLY A 82 5.15 51.58 83.81
CA GLY A 82 4.75 51.26 85.19
C GLY A 82 4.72 52.44 86.17
N THR A 83 4.85 53.70 85.70
CA THR A 83 4.87 54.88 86.58
C THR A 83 3.47 55.40 86.94
N LEU A 84 2.45 55.04 86.16
CA LEU A 84 1.06 55.44 86.36
C LEU A 84 0.13 54.22 86.47
N LEU A 85 -1.01 54.45 87.12
CA LEU A 85 -2.10 53.51 87.30
C LEU A 85 -3.41 54.21 86.96
N ALA A 86 -4.14 53.71 85.97
CA ALA A 86 -5.53 54.08 85.73
C ALA A 86 -6.46 53.11 86.49
N ALA A 87 -7.49 53.63 87.15
CA ALA A 87 -8.51 52.87 87.86
C ALA A 87 -9.91 53.38 87.54
N ILE A 88 -10.83 52.46 87.24
CA ILE A 88 -12.25 52.73 86.98
C ILE A 88 -13.08 52.25 88.16
N HIS A 89 -14.00 53.10 88.60
CA HIS A 89 -14.95 52.84 89.68
C HIS A 89 -16.31 52.41 89.13
N PHE A 90 -17.16 51.76 89.93
CA PHE A 90 -18.50 51.33 89.54
C PHE A 90 -19.41 52.51 89.13
N SER A 91 -19.16 53.71 89.67
CA SER A 91 -19.76 54.98 89.26
C SER A 91 -19.36 55.48 87.85
N GLY A 92 -18.49 54.76 87.12
CA GLY A 92 -17.91 55.23 85.86
C GLY A 92 -16.81 56.29 86.01
N LYS A 93 -16.54 56.76 87.25
CA LYS A 93 -15.45 57.67 87.61
C LYS A 93 -14.09 57.06 87.22
N LEU A 94 -13.24 57.89 86.59
CA LEU A 94 -11.86 57.56 86.23
C LEU A 94 -10.91 58.28 87.18
N THR A 95 -9.95 57.54 87.75
CA THR A 95 -8.88 58.13 88.56
C THR A 95 -7.52 57.63 88.08
N ILE A 96 -6.53 58.53 88.02
CA ILE A 96 -5.16 58.21 87.59
C ILE A 96 -4.18 58.57 88.72
N TRP A 97 -3.27 57.65 89.04
CA TRP A 97 -2.38 57.70 90.21
C TRP A 97 -0.93 57.41 89.83
N SER A 98 0.04 58.09 90.46
CA SER A 98 1.46 57.79 90.27
C SER A 98 1.98 56.71 91.22
N ILE A 99 2.61 55.70 90.65
CA ILE A 99 3.20 54.53 91.33
C ILE A 99 4.70 54.81 91.59
N PRO A 100 5.26 54.39 92.74
CA PRO A 100 4.64 53.70 93.87
C PRO A 100 4.01 54.66 94.92
N SER A 101 3.98 55.97 94.65
CA SER A 101 3.59 57.00 95.63
C SER A 101 2.11 57.02 96.05
N LEU A 102 1.23 56.42 95.24
CA LEU A 102 -0.23 56.57 95.33
C LEU A 102 -0.71 58.03 95.42
N ARG A 103 0.02 58.96 94.78
CA ARG A 103 -0.44 60.34 94.62
C ARG A 103 -1.33 60.43 93.39
N GLN A 104 -2.52 61.00 93.55
CA GLN A 104 -3.44 61.21 92.44
C GLN A 104 -2.90 62.27 91.47
N GLN A 105 -3.02 61.97 90.18
CA GLN A 105 -2.65 62.83 89.04
C GLN A 105 -3.90 63.41 88.35
N GLY A 106 -5.03 62.70 88.43
CA GLY A 106 -6.31 63.15 87.89
C GLY A 106 -7.51 62.37 88.41
N GLU A 107 -8.68 63.01 88.28
CA GLU A 107 -9.99 62.58 88.75
C GLU A 107 -11.03 63.13 87.78
N TRP A 108 -11.86 62.25 87.23
CA TRP A 108 -12.95 62.64 86.33
C TRP A 108 -14.17 61.77 86.63
N ASP A 109 -15.16 62.37 87.30
CA ASP A 109 -16.49 61.77 87.40
C ASP A 109 -17.08 61.57 86.00
N GLN A 110 -18.02 60.64 85.85
CA GLN A 110 -18.49 60.20 84.54
C GLN A 110 -18.99 61.35 83.64
N THR A 111 -19.62 62.37 84.25
CA THR A 111 -20.14 63.58 83.56
C THR A 111 -19.06 64.53 83.06
N ASP A 112 -17.85 64.46 83.62
CA ASP A 112 -16.74 65.38 83.34
C ASP A 112 -15.82 64.85 82.24
N GLN A 113 -16.06 63.61 81.78
CA GLN A 113 -15.29 62.95 80.74
C GLN A 113 -15.79 63.41 79.35
N PRO A 114 -14.92 63.95 78.47
CA PRO A 114 -15.34 64.37 77.14
C PRO A 114 -16.00 63.23 76.35
N GLY A 115 -17.16 63.50 75.77
CA GLY A 115 -17.91 62.56 74.94
C GLY A 115 -18.56 61.38 75.68
N TYR A 116 -18.78 61.47 77.01
CA TYR A 116 -19.39 60.38 77.78
C TYR A 116 -20.83 60.04 77.34
N ASP A 117 -21.57 61.02 76.84
CA ASP A 117 -22.97 60.92 76.42
C ASP A 117 -23.17 60.75 74.90
N GLU A 118 -22.08 60.70 74.13
CA GLU A 118 -22.11 60.47 72.68
C GLU A 118 -22.78 59.13 72.34
N VAL A 119 -23.49 59.08 71.21
CA VAL A 119 -24.23 57.90 70.73
C VAL A 119 -23.90 57.63 69.27
N ASN A 120 -23.62 56.37 68.96
CA ASN A 120 -23.23 55.88 67.63
C ASN A 120 -24.21 56.40 66.53
N PRO A 121 -23.71 57.05 65.46
CA PRO A 121 -24.52 57.51 64.33
C PRO A 121 -25.44 56.44 63.71
N ASP A 122 -24.97 55.20 63.58
CA ASP A 122 -25.68 54.08 62.92
C ASP A 122 -26.93 53.65 63.70
N TRP A 123 -26.96 53.91 65.01
CA TRP A 123 -28.14 53.64 65.84
C TRP A 123 -29.31 54.57 65.48
N ARG A 124 -29.06 55.65 64.72
CA ARG A 124 -30.12 56.48 64.13
C ARG A 124 -30.80 55.78 62.95
N LEU A 125 -30.08 54.95 62.18
CA LEU A 125 -30.62 54.27 61.01
C LEU A 125 -31.52 53.08 61.40
N SER A 126 -31.03 52.18 62.28
CA SER A 126 -31.78 50.97 62.65
C SER A 126 -32.91 51.20 63.66
N SER A 127 -34.12 50.75 63.32
CA SER A 127 -35.32 50.82 64.18
C SER A 127 -35.17 50.03 65.50
N GLU A 128 -34.50 48.87 65.45
CA GLU A 128 -34.26 48.04 66.64
C GLU A 128 -33.34 48.70 67.67
N LYS A 129 -32.20 49.29 67.24
CA LYS A 129 -31.27 49.94 68.19
C LYS A 129 -31.91 51.19 68.80
N ARG A 130 -32.76 51.94 68.08
CA ARG A 130 -33.57 53.04 68.65
C ARG A 130 -34.42 52.59 69.85
N LYS A 131 -35.07 51.42 69.80
CA LYS A 131 -35.91 50.91 70.92
C LYS A 131 -35.10 50.68 72.22
N LYS A 132 -33.76 50.52 72.16
CA LYS A 132 -32.88 50.38 73.34
C LYS A 132 -32.51 51.72 74.02
N ILE A 133 -32.71 52.86 73.36
CA ILE A 133 -32.26 54.19 73.83
C ILE A 133 -33.11 54.75 75.00
N LYS A 134 -34.10 54.01 75.51
CA LYS A 134 -34.93 54.42 76.66
C LYS A 134 -34.23 54.31 78.03
N ASP A 135 -33.11 53.59 78.14
CA ASP A 135 -32.42 53.32 79.41
C ASP A 135 -30.98 53.86 79.40
N LYS A 136 -30.84 55.14 78.99
CA LYS A 136 -29.58 55.77 78.55
C LYS A 136 -28.42 55.64 79.54
N GLU A 137 -28.68 55.92 80.81
CA GLU A 137 -27.66 56.08 81.84
C GLU A 137 -26.83 54.79 82.05
N SER A 138 -27.43 53.61 81.80
CA SER A 138 -26.76 52.31 81.89
C SER A 138 -25.68 52.04 80.81
N TYR A 139 -25.65 52.83 79.73
CA TYR A 139 -24.72 52.65 78.61
C TYR A 139 -23.55 53.66 78.58
N TYR A 140 -23.58 54.68 79.43
CA TYR A 140 -22.52 55.70 79.47
C TYR A 140 -21.25 55.36 80.29
N PRO A 141 -21.25 54.45 81.30
CA PRO A 141 -20.04 54.19 82.09
C PRO A 141 -18.86 53.67 81.28
N LEU A 142 -17.65 54.03 81.71
CA LEU A 142 -16.43 53.34 81.33
C LEU A 142 -16.49 51.87 81.79
N ILE A 143 -16.16 50.95 80.89
CA ILE A 143 -16.07 49.51 81.18
C ILE A 143 -14.65 48.97 81.01
N ASP A 144 -13.79 49.68 80.27
CA ASP A 144 -12.40 49.31 80.09
C ASP A 144 -11.49 50.53 79.93
N VAL A 145 -10.25 50.39 80.41
CA VAL A 145 -9.18 51.36 80.29
C VAL A 145 -7.88 50.62 80.02
N ASN A 146 -7.16 51.04 79.00
CA ASN A 146 -5.82 50.53 78.71
C ASN A 146 -4.92 51.67 78.21
N TRP A 147 -3.70 51.38 77.76
CA TRP A 147 -2.71 52.41 77.44
C TRP A 147 -2.31 52.39 75.97
N TRP A 148 -2.29 53.58 75.35
CA TRP A 148 -1.78 53.78 73.99
C TRP A 148 -0.29 54.16 74.01
N ALA A 149 0.10 55.00 74.97
CA ALA A 149 1.49 55.34 75.29
C ALA A 149 1.55 55.84 76.75
N ASP A 150 2.73 56.07 77.32
CA ASP A 150 2.92 56.41 78.74
C ASP A 150 2.15 57.67 79.21
N ASN A 151 1.69 58.52 78.28
CA ASN A 151 0.90 59.72 78.57
C ASN A 151 -0.49 59.74 77.88
N SER A 152 -0.96 58.62 77.32
CA SER A 152 -2.31 58.50 76.72
C SER A 152 -3.00 57.16 76.98
N VAL A 153 -4.27 57.23 77.37
CA VAL A 153 -5.12 56.10 77.75
C VAL A 153 -6.20 55.84 76.70
N ILE A 154 -6.44 54.56 76.41
CA ILE A 154 -7.56 54.07 75.63
C ILE A 154 -8.74 53.93 76.60
N LEU A 155 -9.83 54.67 76.36
CA LEU A 155 -11.04 54.67 77.19
C LEU A 155 -12.19 54.05 76.40
N ALA A 156 -12.78 52.98 76.91
CA ALA A 156 -13.88 52.26 76.27
C ALA A 156 -15.15 52.27 77.15
N ARG A 157 -16.28 52.66 76.56
CA ARG A 157 -17.57 52.86 77.24
C ARG A 157 -18.57 51.76 76.89
N CYS A 158 -19.53 51.50 77.77
CA CYS A 158 -20.57 50.48 77.56
C CYS A 158 -21.35 50.69 76.24
N SER A 159 -21.50 51.93 75.79
CA SER A 159 -22.12 52.36 74.52
C SER A 159 -21.39 51.90 73.26
N GLY A 160 -20.14 51.45 73.34
CA GLY A 160 -19.27 51.20 72.19
C GLY A 160 -18.40 52.39 71.78
N ALA A 161 -18.52 53.55 72.45
CA ALA A 161 -17.67 54.72 72.24
C ALA A 161 -16.25 54.49 72.78
N LEU A 162 -15.25 54.65 71.91
CA LEU A 162 -13.83 54.52 72.23
C LEU A 162 -13.06 55.82 71.94
N THR A 163 -12.23 56.26 72.88
CA THR A 163 -11.35 57.44 72.72
C THR A 163 -9.93 57.15 73.17
N VAL A 164 -8.92 57.60 72.42
CA VAL A 164 -7.52 57.62 72.89
C VAL A 164 -7.26 59.01 73.47
N SER A 165 -7.28 59.13 74.79
CA SER A 165 -7.27 60.41 75.50
C SER A 165 -5.93 60.72 76.18
N SER A 166 -5.52 61.98 76.18
CA SER A 166 -4.32 62.40 76.93
C SER A 166 -4.56 62.34 78.44
N VAL A 167 -3.63 61.74 79.18
CA VAL A 167 -3.70 61.58 80.65
C VAL A 167 -3.83 62.92 81.40
N LYS A 168 -3.35 64.04 80.84
CA LYS A 168 -3.34 65.34 81.53
C LYS A 168 -4.60 66.19 81.34
N THR A 169 -5.41 65.89 80.32
CA THR A 169 -6.53 66.76 79.89
C THR A 169 -7.78 65.98 79.45
N LEU A 170 -7.71 64.65 79.42
CA LEU A 170 -8.70 63.71 78.87
C LEU A 170 -9.17 63.95 77.43
N ARG A 171 -8.57 64.91 76.72
CA ARG A 171 -8.86 65.23 75.32
C ARG A 171 -8.49 64.06 74.39
N ASN A 172 -9.42 63.68 73.52
CA ASN A 172 -9.21 62.68 72.48
C ASN A 172 -8.11 63.13 71.48
N LEU A 173 -7.28 62.17 71.08
CA LEU A 173 -6.14 62.34 70.17
C LEU A 173 -6.44 61.83 68.75
N LEU A 174 -7.46 60.98 68.56
CA LEU A 174 -7.84 60.46 67.25
C LEU A 174 -8.60 61.49 66.39
N GLY A 175 -9.38 62.37 67.02
CA GLY A 175 -10.19 63.34 66.27
C GLY A 175 -11.14 64.16 67.16
N LYS A 176 -12.21 64.68 66.53
CA LYS A 176 -13.29 65.42 67.20
C LYS A 176 -14.40 64.52 67.75
N SER A 177 -14.58 63.33 67.17
CA SER A 177 -15.52 62.29 67.58
C SER A 177 -14.79 61.10 68.21
N CYS A 178 -15.51 60.26 68.96
CA CYS A 178 -15.01 58.94 69.32
C CYS A 178 -15.11 57.94 68.15
N GLU A 179 -14.36 56.84 68.27
CA GLU A 179 -14.44 55.66 67.39
C GLU A 179 -15.53 54.71 67.89
N TRP A 180 -16.18 54.00 66.98
CA TRP A 180 -17.41 53.25 67.27
C TRP A 180 -17.25 51.73 67.10
N PHE A 181 -17.59 51.01 68.17
CA PHE A 181 -17.65 49.56 68.24
C PHE A 181 -19.07 49.11 68.65
N GLU A 182 -19.38 47.82 68.57
CA GLU A 182 -20.57 47.27 69.24
C GLU A 182 -20.45 47.33 70.77
N SER A 183 -21.59 47.28 71.46
CA SER A 183 -21.70 47.58 72.90
C SER A 183 -20.75 46.75 73.79
N SER A 184 -20.16 47.41 74.78
CA SER A 184 -19.19 46.86 75.75
C SER A 184 -17.92 46.22 75.15
N PRO A 185 -17.10 46.98 74.39
CA PRO A 185 -15.83 46.51 73.84
C PRO A 185 -14.71 46.44 74.91
N GLN A 186 -13.91 45.38 74.89
CA GLN A 186 -12.71 45.23 75.74
C GLN A 186 -11.44 45.50 74.94
N VAL A 187 -10.45 46.19 75.53
CA VAL A 187 -9.31 46.76 74.77
C VAL A 187 -7.94 46.33 75.30
N THR A 188 -7.03 46.00 74.37
CA THR A 188 -5.61 45.79 74.69
C THR A 188 -4.87 47.12 74.87
N SER A 189 -3.64 47.06 75.36
CA SER A 189 -2.68 48.16 75.15
C SER A 189 -2.36 48.28 73.65
N ALA A 190 -1.85 49.43 73.23
CA ALA A 190 -1.34 49.57 71.87
C ALA A 190 0.03 48.90 71.68
N HIS A 191 0.30 48.50 70.44
CA HIS A 191 1.57 47.98 69.94
C HIS A 191 1.70 48.42 68.46
N ASP A 192 2.88 48.88 68.03
CA ASP A 192 3.16 49.33 66.65
C ASP A 192 2.09 50.24 66.02
N GLY A 193 1.59 51.23 66.77
CA GLY A 193 0.64 52.23 66.26
C GLY A 193 -0.81 51.73 66.13
N GLY A 194 -1.17 50.61 66.75
CA GLY A 194 -2.55 50.12 66.82
C GLY A 194 -2.86 49.31 68.07
N PHE A 195 -4.12 48.94 68.28
CA PHE A 195 -4.54 48.04 69.36
C PHE A 195 -5.62 47.07 68.86
N LEU A 196 -5.98 46.10 69.71
CA LEU A 196 -7.06 45.15 69.47
C LEU A 196 -8.25 45.44 70.40
N SER A 197 -9.45 45.40 69.82
CA SER A 197 -10.74 45.56 70.50
C SER A 197 -11.55 44.28 70.33
N LEU A 198 -12.04 43.70 71.42
CA LEU A 198 -12.98 42.59 71.43
C LEU A 198 -14.39 43.13 71.67
N GLU A 199 -15.19 43.20 70.62
CA GLU A 199 -16.58 43.65 70.67
C GLU A 199 -17.58 42.48 70.68
N CYS A 200 -18.79 42.71 71.18
CA CYS A 200 -19.84 41.69 71.28
C CYS A 200 -21.17 42.18 70.66
N GLU A 201 -21.46 41.72 69.45
CA GLU A 201 -22.74 41.93 68.79
C GLU A 201 -23.79 40.95 69.34
N ILE A 202 -24.84 41.47 69.97
CA ILE A 202 -25.92 40.67 70.57
C ILE A 202 -27.16 40.68 69.65
N LYS A 203 -27.34 39.61 68.87
CA LYS A 203 -28.52 39.41 68.02
C LYS A 203 -29.63 38.71 68.80
N LEU A 204 -30.79 39.36 68.86
CA LEU A 204 -32.04 38.77 69.33
C LEU A 204 -32.73 38.13 68.12
N VAL A 205 -32.93 36.82 68.13
CA VAL A 205 -33.62 36.15 67.02
C VAL A 205 -35.11 36.52 67.08
N PRO A 206 -35.73 37.01 65.98
CA PRO A 206 -37.18 37.24 65.92
C PRO A 206 -37.99 35.99 66.23
N LYS A 207 -39.27 36.14 66.59
CA LYS A 207 -40.17 35.00 66.78
C LYS A 207 -40.31 34.28 65.43
N ARG A 208 -39.73 33.09 65.27
CA ARG A 208 -39.96 32.28 64.06
C ARG A 208 -41.46 32.04 63.85
N LEU A 209 -41.97 32.51 62.71
CA LEU A 209 -43.27 32.12 62.17
C LEU A 209 -43.29 30.61 61.87
N ARG A 210 -44.49 30.05 61.74
CA ARG A 210 -44.72 28.61 61.64
C ARG A 210 -44.79 28.20 60.16
N LEU A 211 -43.76 27.49 59.70
CA LEU A 211 -43.64 27.00 58.33
C LEU A 211 -44.60 25.82 58.07
N GLU A 212 -45.70 26.03 57.32
CA GLU A 212 -46.50 24.94 56.73
C GLU A 212 -47.51 25.42 55.66
N SER A 213 -47.06 25.72 54.44
CA SER A 213 -47.92 25.78 53.22
C SER A 213 -47.10 25.56 51.93
N ARG A 214 -47.82 25.26 50.83
CA ARG A 214 -47.31 24.71 49.57
C ARG A 214 -46.73 25.78 48.61
N PRO A 215 -45.93 25.40 47.60
CA PRO A 215 -45.54 26.30 46.52
C PRO A 215 -46.73 26.59 45.58
N GLY A 216 -46.73 27.78 44.98
CA GLY A 216 -47.73 28.23 44.01
C GLY A 216 -48.68 29.28 44.59
N ASP A 217 -48.16 30.50 44.77
CA ASP A 217 -48.83 31.78 44.52
C ASP A 217 -47.73 32.87 44.52
N GLU A 218 -47.68 33.71 43.50
CA GLU A 218 -46.81 34.87 43.39
C GLU A 218 -47.66 36.13 43.62
N ASP A 219 -47.36 36.93 44.65
CA ASP A 219 -47.74 38.36 44.67
C ASP A 219 -46.86 39.16 45.66
N GLU A 220 -46.87 40.48 45.52
CA GLU A 220 -46.00 41.45 46.19
C GLU A 220 -46.46 41.80 47.63
N GLY A 221 -45.55 42.26 48.49
CA GLY A 221 -45.94 42.69 49.84
C GLY A 221 -44.82 42.94 50.88
N GLU A 222 -43.86 43.83 50.61
CA GLU A 222 -43.00 44.38 51.66
C GLU A 222 -43.72 45.50 52.45
N ASP A 223 -44.42 45.16 53.55
CA ASP A 223 -44.92 46.16 54.52
C ASP A 223 -45.06 45.61 55.95
N ASP A 224 -43.94 45.19 56.54
CA ASP A 224 -43.89 44.62 57.91
C ASP A 224 -43.94 45.73 58.99
N SER A 225 -45.08 46.41 59.05
CA SER A 225 -45.41 47.50 59.98
C SER A 225 -45.62 46.97 61.41
N ASP A 226 -44.51 46.60 62.09
CA ASP A 226 -44.48 46.04 63.46
C ASP A 226 -44.76 47.10 64.56
N SER A 227 -45.96 47.66 64.47
CA SER A 227 -46.59 48.58 65.43
C SER A 227 -47.06 47.83 66.68
N ASP A 228 -46.09 47.46 67.52
CA ASP A 228 -46.29 46.96 68.89
C ASP A 228 -46.87 48.11 69.76
N ASP A 229 -48.16 48.39 69.55
CA ASP A 229 -48.90 49.57 70.02
C ASP A 229 -49.15 49.56 71.54
N GLU A 230 -49.65 50.66 72.09
CA GLU A 230 -49.70 50.88 73.55
C GLU A 230 -50.33 49.74 74.36
N ASN A 231 -49.52 49.03 75.15
CA ASN A 231 -50.03 48.17 76.22
C ASN A 231 -50.69 49.05 77.30
N SER A 232 -52.00 49.25 77.17
CA SER A 232 -52.78 50.21 77.93
C SER A 232 -52.57 50.09 79.44
N ALA A 233 -52.67 51.21 80.15
CA ALA A 233 -52.73 51.20 81.62
C ALA A 233 -53.85 50.28 82.12
N LYS A 234 -54.93 50.14 81.34
CA LYS A 234 -56.05 49.22 81.59
C LYS A 234 -55.61 47.74 81.58
N ASP A 235 -54.75 47.33 80.66
CA ASP A 235 -54.28 45.94 80.55
C ASP A 235 -53.24 45.59 81.62
N ARG A 236 -52.39 46.56 81.97
CA ARG A 236 -51.50 46.44 83.14
C ARG A 236 -52.31 46.30 84.43
N TYR A 237 -53.33 47.13 84.63
CA TYR A 237 -54.24 47.03 85.77
C TYR A 237 -55.02 45.69 85.78
N PHE A 238 -55.57 45.25 84.63
CA PHE A 238 -56.24 43.96 84.51
C PHE A 238 -55.30 42.78 84.73
N SER A 239 -54.04 42.84 84.33
CA SER A 239 -53.09 41.74 84.57
C SER A 239 -52.76 41.59 86.06
N TYR A 240 -52.55 42.69 86.79
CA TYR A 240 -52.42 42.65 88.26
C TYR A 240 -53.70 42.15 88.94
N LEU A 241 -54.88 42.60 88.52
CA LEU A 241 -56.17 42.12 89.04
C LEU A 241 -56.37 40.63 88.79
N LYS A 242 -56.04 40.15 87.58
CA LYS A 242 -56.14 38.74 87.19
C LYS A 242 -55.13 37.87 87.95
N GLN A 243 -53.91 38.36 88.15
CA GLN A 243 -52.87 37.67 88.92
C GLN A 243 -53.19 37.63 90.42
N GLY A 244 -53.77 38.70 90.98
CA GLY A 244 -54.31 38.71 92.34
C GLY A 244 -55.50 37.77 92.51
N LEU A 245 -56.46 37.77 91.58
CA LEU A 245 -57.57 36.82 91.54
C LEU A 245 -57.09 35.36 91.46
N TYR A 246 -56.03 35.09 90.69
CA TYR A 246 -55.40 33.77 90.65
C TYR A 246 -54.82 33.36 92.01
N PHE A 247 -54.04 34.23 92.66
CA PHE A 247 -53.48 33.98 94.00
C PHE A 247 -54.53 33.85 95.12
N VAL A 248 -55.74 34.39 94.95
CA VAL A 248 -56.81 34.34 95.96
C VAL A 248 -57.84 33.23 95.70
N THR A 249 -57.97 32.75 94.45
CA THR A 249 -59.03 31.80 94.07
C THR A 249 -58.55 30.50 93.42
N GLU A 250 -57.26 30.41 93.05
CA GLU A 250 -56.61 29.30 92.34
C GLU A 250 -57.29 28.86 91.02
N MET A 251 -58.30 29.60 90.54
CA MET A 251 -59.05 29.24 89.33
C MET A 251 -58.18 29.41 88.07
N GLU A 252 -57.97 28.34 87.30
CA GLU A 252 -57.11 28.33 86.09
C GLU A 252 -57.47 29.42 85.06
N ARG A 253 -58.73 29.84 84.96
CA ARG A 253 -59.16 30.96 84.08
C ARG A 253 -58.43 32.28 84.35
N PHE A 254 -57.81 32.42 85.53
CA PHE A 254 -57.03 33.58 85.95
C PHE A 254 -55.50 33.36 85.86
N ALA A 255 -55.03 32.14 85.52
CA ALA A 255 -53.61 31.82 85.49
C ALA A 255 -52.81 32.71 84.49
N PRO A 256 -51.58 33.14 84.83
CA PRO A 256 -50.72 33.87 83.90
C PRO A 256 -50.26 33.00 82.71
N PRO A 257 -50.21 33.53 81.48
CA PRO A 257 -49.76 32.77 80.31
C PRO A 257 -48.26 32.42 80.40
N ARG A 258 -47.91 31.15 80.16
CA ARG A 258 -46.53 30.67 80.17
C ARG A 258 -45.71 31.30 79.02
N LYS A 259 -44.82 32.25 79.35
CA LYS A 259 -43.87 32.83 78.38
C LYS A 259 -42.84 31.77 77.96
N ARG A 260 -42.59 31.64 76.65
CA ARG A 260 -41.53 30.77 76.09
C ARG A 260 -40.15 31.44 76.20
N PRO A 261 -39.05 30.68 76.36
CA PRO A 261 -37.70 31.24 76.32
C PRO A 261 -37.38 31.84 74.94
N ARG A 262 -36.54 32.88 74.91
CA ARG A 262 -35.95 33.44 73.68
C ARG A 262 -34.49 33.01 73.59
N THR A 263 -34.04 32.61 72.40
CA THR A 263 -32.62 32.40 72.11
C THR A 263 -31.94 33.74 71.88
N ILE A 264 -30.75 33.92 72.45
CA ILE A 264 -29.90 35.11 72.26
C ILE A 264 -28.57 34.64 71.68
N THR A 265 -28.17 35.20 70.54
CA THR A 265 -26.87 34.91 69.93
C THR A 265 -25.90 36.04 70.25
N LYS A 266 -24.71 35.68 70.77
CA LYS A 266 -23.60 36.62 71.01
C LYS A 266 -22.48 36.32 70.01
N ASN A 267 -22.25 37.22 69.07
CA ASN A 267 -21.13 37.17 68.14
C ASN A 267 -20.00 38.02 68.73
N PHE A 268 -18.84 37.41 68.99
CA PHE A 268 -17.65 38.14 69.40
C PHE A 268 -16.77 38.42 68.18
N ARG A 269 -16.35 39.67 67.97
CA ARG A 269 -15.42 40.05 66.88
C ARG A 269 -14.16 40.66 67.47
N LEU A 270 -13.00 40.29 66.92
CA LEU A 270 -11.72 40.88 67.27
C LEU A 270 -11.31 41.86 66.16
N VAL A 271 -11.32 43.15 66.48
CA VAL A 271 -11.10 44.26 65.54
C VAL A 271 -9.74 44.90 65.83
N SER A 272 -8.99 45.28 64.79
CA SER A 272 -7.72 46.01 64.92
C SER A 272 -7.87 47.43 64.37
N LEU A 273 -7.47 48.42 65.15
CA LEU A 273 -7.42 49.83 64.75
C LEU A 273 -5.97 50.24 64.53
N ARG A 274 -5.67 50.93 63.41
CA ARG A 274 -4.32 51.36 62.96
C ARG A 274 -4.40 52.66 62.17
N SER A 275 -3.28 53.38 62.06
CA SER A 275 -3.10 54.53 61.15
C SER A 275 -2.66 54.10 59.73
N THR A 276 -3.14 54.80 58.69
CA THR A 276 -2.81 54.59 57.25
C THR A 276 -2.74 55.92 56.50
N THR A 277 -2.11 55.99 55.32
CA THR A 277 -2.07 57.20 54.47
C THR A 277 -3.28 57.33 53.52
N PRO A 278 -3.53 58.51 52.93
CA PRO A 278 -4.58 58.69 51.91
C PRO A 278 -4.36 57.85 50.64
N GLU A 279 -3.10 57.64 50.22
CA GLU A 279 -2.75 56.86 49.03
C GLU A 279 -2.96 55.35 49.27
N GLU A 280 -2.55 54.85 50.45
CA GLU A 280 -2.86 53.49 50.90
C GLU A 280 -4.36 53.24 50.98
N LEU A 281 -5.12 54.22 51.50
CA LEU A 281 -6.58 54.16 51.58
C LEU A 281 -7.23 54.19 50.19
N TYR A 282 -6.77 55.07 49.29
CA TYR A 282 -7.28 55.16 47.92
C TYR A 282 -7.08 53.87 47.14
N GLN A 283 -5.86 53.31 47.17
CA GLN A 283 -5.58 52.02 46.54
C GLN A 283 -6.43 50.89 47.15
N ARG A 284 -6.56 50.86 48.48
CA ARG A 284 -7.41 49.88 49.18
C ARG A 284 -8.89 50.01 48.82
N LYS A 285 -9.42 51.22 48.66
CA LYS A 285 -10.81 51.47 48.21
C LYS A 285 -11.02 51.00 46.76
N ILE A 286 -10.05 51.25 45.86
CA ILE A 286 -10.06 50.71 44.49
C ILE A 286 -10.05 49.17 44.47
N ASP A 287 -9.27 48.54 45.34
CA ASP A 287 -9.18 47.07 45.41
C ASP A 287 -10.38 46.41 46.10
N ASN A 288 -11.01 47.09 47.06
CA ASN A 288 -12.27 46.72 47.69
C ASN A 288 -13.53 46.98 46.81
N GLU A 289 -13.39 47.57 45.62
CA GLU A 289 -14.49 47.99 44.72
C GLU A 289 -15.33 49.19 45.20
N GLU A 290 -14.83 49.94 46.18
CA GLU A 290 -15.49 51.11 46.79
C GLU A 290 -15.25 52.38 45.93
N TYR A 291 -15.69 52.32 44.67
CA TYR A 291 -15.27 53.25 43.60
C TYR A 291 -15.74 54.71 43.78
N GLU A 292 -16.94 54.94 44.32
CA GLU A 292 -17.44 56.31 44.56
C GLU A 292 -16.62 57.01 45.66
N GLU A 293 -16.32 56.28 46.75
CA GLU A 293 -15.42 56.77 47.79
C GLU A 293 -14.00 57.00 47.24
N ALA A 294 -13.48 56.08 46.40
CA ALA A 294 -12.20 56.27 45.74
C ALA A 294 -12.18 57.54 44.86
N LEU A 295 -13.21 57.80 44.05
CA LEU A 295 -13.33 59.03 43.27
C LEU A 295 -13.42 60.27 44.16
N SER A 296 -14.12 60.21 45.30
CA SER A 296 -14.16 61.32 46.27
C SER A 296 -12.79 61.59 46.89
N LEU A 297 -12.00 60.55 47.21
CA LEU A 297 -10.64 60.67 47.71
C LEU A 297 -9.70 61.24 46.63
N ALA A 298 -9.84 60.81 45.38
CA ALA A 298 -9.08 61.36 44.26
C ALA A 298 -9.36 62.86 44.06
N GLN A 299 -10.63 63.28 44.14
CA GLN A 299 -11.01 64.69 44.05
C GLN A 299 -10.54 65.50 45.27
N ALA A 300 -10.57 64.94 46.48
CA ALA A 300 -10.19 65.63 47.72
C ALA A 300 -8.67 65.79 47.90
N TYR A 301 -7.88 64.82 47.42
CA TYR A 301 -6.43 64.77 47.60
C TYR A 301 -5.62 64.97 46.30
N GLY A 302 -6.28 65.15 45.16
CA GLY A 302 -5.62 65.38 43.86
C GLY A 302 -4.99 64.12 43.25
N LEU A 303 -5.55 62.93 43.55
CA LEU A 303 -5.05 61.65 43.05
C LEU A 303 -5.61 61.35 41.65
N ASP A 304 -4.96 60.42 40.95
CA ASP A 304 -5.24 60.10 39.55
C ASP A 304 -6.54 59.29 39.38
N SER A 305 -7.60 59.97 38.95
CA SER A 305 -8.93 59.39 38.71
C SER A 305 -8.97 58.34 37.62
N ASP A 306 -8.02 58.33 36.66
CA ASP A 306 -7.97 57.28 35.64
C ASP A 306 -7.85 55.91 36.31
N LEU A 307 -7.15 55.78 37.44
CA LEU A 307 -6.95 54.49 38.12
C LEU A 307 -8.26 53.84 38.56
N VAL A 308 -9.29 54.62 38.92
CA VAL A 308 -10.63 54.08 39.25
C VAL A 308 -11.31 53.56 38.00
N TYR A 309 -11.41 54.38 36.95
CA TYR A 309 -12.07 54.01 35.70
C TYR A 309 -11.35 52.86 34.98
N GLN A 310 -10.02 52.78 35.06
CA GLN A 310 -9.23 51.65 34.56
C GLN A 310 -9.53 50.35 35.33
N ARG A 311 -9.80 50.42 36.65
CA ARG A 311 -10.21 49.25 37.45
C ARG A 311 -11.63 48.80 37.11
N GLN A 312 -12.56 49.75 36.97
CA GLN A 312 -13.95 49.51 36.58
C GLN A 312 -14.02 48.90 35.17
N TRP A 313 -13.39 49.52 34.17
CA TRP A 313 -13.30 49.00 32.79
C TRP A 313 -12.79 47.55 32.76
N ARG A 314 -11.70 47.26 33.48
CA ARG A 314 -11.09 45.92 33.48
C ARG A 314 -11.99 44.85 34.07
N LYS A 315 -12.80 45.16 35.09
CA LYS A 315 -13.80 44.25 35.67
C LYS A 315 -15.12 44.21 34.88
N SER A 316 -15.43 45.24 34.10
CA SER A 316 -16.62 45.26 33.24
C SER A 316 -16.47 44.42 31.96
N ALA A 317 -17.57 43.78 31.55
CA ALA A 317 -17.70 43.30 30.18
C ALA A 317 -17.70 44.50 29.21
N VAL A 318 -17.10 44.34 28.03
CA VAL A 318 -17.08 45.43 27.04
C VAL A 318 -18.39 45.44 26.26
N ASN A 319 -19.12 46.55 26.37
CA ASN A 319 -20.33 46.82 25.63
C ASN A 319 -20.44 48.34 25.40
N VAL A 320 -21.47 48.77 24.67
CA VAL A 320 -21.64 50.19 24.29
C VAL A 320 -21.76 51.11 25.51
N ALA A 321 -22.38 50.63 26.61
CA ALA A 321 -22.48 51.38 27.85
C ALA A 321 -21.13 51.48 28.57
N SER A 322 -20.38 50.38 28.78
CA SER A 322 -19.10 50.44 29.51
C SER A 322 -18.00 51.21 28.76
N ILE A 323 -18.08 51.30 27.42
CA ILE A 323 -17.25 52.23 26.64
C ILE A 323 -17.57 53.69 27.01
N GLN A 324 -18.85 54.06 27.06
CA GLN A 324 -19.27 55.42 27.41
C GLN A 324 -19.06 55.73 28.92
N ASP A 325 -19.29 54.76 29.80
CA ASP A 325 -19.29 54.96 31.25
C ASP A 325 -17.91 54.88 31.89
N TYR A 326 -16.94 54.18 31.29
CA TYR A 326 -15.59 54.04 31.84
C TYR A 326 -14.51 54.47 30.85
N LEU A 327 -14.49 53.91 29.63
CA LEU A 327 -13.41 54.17 28.68
C LEU A 327 -13.34 55.64 28.25
N SER A 328 -14.49 56.30 28.04
CA SER A 328 -14.55 57.73 27.66
C SER A 328 -14.03 58.70 28.73
N LYS A 329 -13.96 58.26 29.99
CA LYS A 329 -13.55 59.08 31.14
C LYS A 329 -12.04 59.01 31.43
N ILE A 330 -11.32 58.10 30.76
CA ILE A 330 -9.89 57.84 30.95
C ILE A 330 -9.10 58.71 29.97
N LYS A 331 -8.18 59.52 30.50
CA LYS A 331 -7.53 60.58 29.70
C LYS A 331 -6.32 60.12 28.91
N LYS A 332 -5.61 59.07 29.34
CA LYS A 332 -4.30 58.68 28.76
C LYS A 332 -4.42 58.01 27.38
N ARG A 333 -3.95 58.68 26.32
CA ARG A 333 -4.01 58.21 24.92
C ARG A 333 -3.53 56.77 24.74
N ALA A 334 -2.30 56.50 25.18
CA ALA A 334 -1.65 55.20 24.98
C ALA A 334 -2.39 54.05 25.67
N TRP A 335 -3.06 54.32 26.79
CA TRP A 335 -3.84 53.31 27.51
C TRP A 335 -5.17 53.01 26.80
N VAL A 336 -5.89 54.06 26.39
CA VAL A 336 -7.16 53.91 25.65
C VAL A 336 -6.94 53.20 24.31
N LEU A 337 -5.91 53.60 23.54
CA LEU A 337 -5.57 52.92 22.28
C LEU A 337 -5.12 51.47 22.49
N HIS A 338 -4.37 51.17 23.56
CA HIS A 338 -4.01 49.80 23.90
C HIS A 338 -5.24 48.94 24.19
N GLU A 339 -6.22 49.42 24.96
CA GLU A 339 -7.44 48.65 25.22
C GLU A 339 -8.33 48.51 23.97
N CYS A 340 -8.44 49.55 23.13
CA CYS A 340 -9.16 49.46 21.84
C CYS A 340 -8.50 48.49 20.85
N LEU A 341 -7.18 48.34 20.90
CA LEU A 341 -6.44 47.38 20.08
C LEU A 341 -6.51 45.97 20.67
N GLU A 342 -6.18 45.77 21.94
CA GLU A 342 -5.91 44.42 22.47
C GLU A 342 -7.12 43.74 23.14
N ARG A 343 -8.09 44.49 23.70
CA ARG A 343 -9.30 43.91 24.29
C ARG A 343 -10.29 43.55 23.17
N VAL A 344 -10.93 42.38 23.27
CA VAL A 344 -11.98 41.94 22.32
C VAL A 344 -13.28 41.73 23.08
N PRO A 345 -14.39 42.38 22.67
CA PRO A 345 -15.71 42.16 23.24
C PRO A 345 -16.31 40.81 22.83
N GLU A 346 -17.29 40.34 23.60
CA GLU A 346 -18.01 39.06 23.33
C GLU A 346 -19.12 39.21 22.27
N ASN A 347 -19.36 40.41 21.76
CA ASN A 347 -20.43 40.75 20.83
C ASN A 347 -19.91 41.64 19.69
N VAL A 348 -20.41 41.39 18.47
CA VAL A 348 -19.96 42.03 17.23
C VAL A 348 -20.16 43.56 17.24
N ASP A 349 -21.30 44.06 17.69
CA ASP A 349 -21.57 45.49 17.83
C ASP A 349 -20.62 46.14 18.83
N ALA A 350 -20.39 45.49 19.97
CA ALA A 350 -19.44 45.99 20.97
C ALA A 350 -18.00 46.05 20.41
N ALA A 351 -17.58 45.06 19.61
CA ALA A 351 -16.30 45.06 18.90
C ALA A 351 -16.23 46.21 17.88
N LYS A 352 -17.29 46.39 17.09
CA LYS A 352 -17.40 47.45 16.07
C LYS A 352 -17.35 48.83 16.71
N LYS A 353 -18.06 49.05 17.82
CA LYS A 353 -18.02 50.31 18.60
C LYS A 353 -16.68 50.56 19.29
N LEU A 354 -16.00 49.53 19.80
CA LEU A 354 -14.66 49.69 20.39
C LEU A 354 -13.63 50.12 19.34
N LEU A 355 -13.62 49.48 18.17
CA LEU A 355 -12.75 49.86 17.05
C LEU A 355 -13.07 51.27 16.53
N GLN A 356 -14.36 51.59 16.32
CA GLN A 356 -14.81 52.94 15.93
C GLN A 356 -14.42 54.01 16.96
N TYR A 357 -14.42 53.69 18.26
CA TYR A 357 -13.98 54.61 19.32
C TYR A 357 -12.47 54.87 19.23
N GLY A 358 -11.66 53.83 19.00
CA GLY A 358 -10.22 53.99 18.72
C GLY A 358 -9.93 54.81 17.44
N LEU A 359 -10.72 54.64 16.39
CA LEU A 359 -10.56 55.38 15.13
C LEU A 359 -10.82 56.88 15.29
N LYS A 360 -11.80 57.27 16.10
CA LYS A 360 -12.02 58.68 16.49
C LYS A 360 -10.78 59.27 17.20
N GLY A 361 -10.20 58.52 18.13
CA GLY A 361 -8.99 58.92 18.86
C GLY A 361 -7.67 58.86 18.07
N THR A 362 -7.71 58.52 16.78
CA THR A 362 -6.55 58.46 15.88
C THR A 362 -6.74 59.27 14.60
N ASP A 363 -7.69 60.22 14.59
CA ASP A 363 -8.02 61.03 13.42
C ASP A 363 -7.06 62.21 13.18
N LEU A 364 -7.21 62.93 12.05
CA LEU A 364 -6.31 64.02 11.64
C LEU A 364 -6.17 65.11 12.71
N GLU A 365 -7.24 65.45 13.44
CA GLU A 365 -7.17 66.43 14.53
C GLU A 365 -6.21 65.99 15.65
N ALA A 366 -6.26 64.71 16.04
CA ALA A 366 -5.33 64.14 17.02
C ALA A 366 -3.90 64.09 16.46
N LEU A 367 -3.72 63.73 15.18
CA LEU A 367 -2.41 63.71 14.52
C LEU A 367 -1.77 65.12 14.46
N VAL A 368 -2.55 66.16 14.19
CA VAL A 368 -2.11 67.56 14.18
C VAL A 368 -1.81 68.07 15.58
N ALA A 369 -2.68 67.80 16.57
CA ALA A 369 -2.47 68.22 17.96
C ALA A 369 -1.18 67.62 18.56
N ILE A 370 -0.91 66.33 18.33
CA ILE A 370 0.34 65.66 18.73
C ILE A 370 1.55 66.25 17.98
N GLY A 371 1.38 66.60 16.70
CA GLY A 371 2.43 67.27 15.91
C GLY A 371 2.86 68.64 16.45
N LYS A 372 1.98 69.30 17.21
CA LYS A 372 2.24 70.58 17.89
C LYS A 372 2.55 70.44 19.39
N GLY A 373 2.30 69.28 19.99
CA GLY A 373 2.40 69.04 21.44
C GLY A 373 1.24 69.62 22.27
N GLU A 374 0.08 69.87 21.65
CA GLU A 374 -1.13 70.43 22.29
C GLU A 374 -1.93 69.37 23.08
N ASP A 375 -1.66 68.08 22.84
CA ASP A 375 -2.34 66.93 23.43
C ASP A 375 -1.93 66.68 24.90
N GLY A 376 -0.65 66.80 25.24
CA GLY A 376 -0.14 66.49 26.59
C GLY A 376 -0.34 65.02 27.01
N GLY A 377 -0.27 64.07 26.07
CA GLY A 377 -0.50 62.65 26.30
C GLY A 377 -1.98 62.24 26.37
N ARG A 378 -2.91 63.17 26.11
CA ARG A 378 -4.36 62.92 26.19
C ARG A 378 -4.90 62.22 24.95
N PHE A 379 -5.89 61.36 25.16
CA PHE A 379 -6.82 60.93 24.11
C PHE A 379 -7.68 62.14 23.70
N ILE A 380 -7.86 62.35 22.41
CA ILE A 380 -8.58 63.49 21.84
C ILE A 380 -9.70 62.93 20.97
N LEU A 381 -10.93 63.35 21.21
CA LEU A 381 -12.04 63.11 20.29
C LEU A 381 -12.17 64.27 19.27
N PRO A 382 -12.67 64.00 18.05
CA PRO A 382 -12.91 65.04 17.06
C PRO A 382 -13.83 66.14 17.60
N GLY A 383 -13.41 67.41 17.45
CA GLY A 383 -14.10 68.59 17.96
C GLY A 383 -13.71 69.04 19.37
N GLU A 384 -12.85 68.31 20.11
CA GLU A 384 -12.41 68.71 21.46
C GLU A 384 -11.27 69.75 21.47
N VAL A 385 -10.60 69.97 20.33
CA VAL A 385 -9.47 70.90 20.20
C VAL A 385 -9.83 72.02 19.23
N ASP A 386 -9.67 73.26 19.68
CA ASP A 386 -9.71 74.45 18.83
C ASP A 386 -8.42 74.51 17.99
N VAL A 387 -8.37 73.71 16.93
CA VAL A 387 -7.24 73.65 16.00
C VAL A 387 -7.23 74.95 15.19
N GLY A 388 -6.59 75.98 15.74
CA GLY A 388 -6.70 77.40 15.38
C GLY A 388 -6.55 77.79 13.90
N ILE A 389 -7.56 77.45 13.10
CA ILE A 389 -7.86 77.97 11.77
C ILE A 389 -8.68 79.28 12.00
N PRO A 390 -8.28 80.43 11.44
CA PRO A 390 -8.94 81.70 11.73
C PRO A 390 -10.44 81.70 11.42
N TYR A 391 -11.27 81.93 12.44
CA TYR A 391 -12.74 82.04 12.33
C TYR A 391 -13.20 83.39 11.71
N GLU A 392 -12.54 83.84 10.64
CA GLU A 392 -12.87 85.07 9.93
C GLU A 392 -12.81 84.85 8.40
N HIS A 393 -13.87 84.26 7.82
CA HIS A 393 -14.52 84.85 6.63
C HIS A 393 -15.83 84.20 6.10
N PHE A 394 -16.41 83.17 6.72
CA PHE A 394 -17.62 82.50 6.20
C PHE A 394 -18.91 82.84 6.98
N LEU A 395 -19.43 84.05 6.74
CA LEU A 395 -20.80 84.46 7.09
C LEU A 395 -21.62 84.76 5.83
N SER A 396 -22.05 83.71 5.14
CA SER A 396 -23.09 83.72 4.10
C SER A 396 -24.16 82.67 4.46
N PRO A 397 -25.44 83.05 4.63
CA PRO A 397 -26.49 82.13 5.09
C PRO A 397 -27.09 81.33 3.93
N ASP A 398 -26.27 80.50 3.29
CA ASP A 398 -26.68 79.54 2.26
C ASP A 398 -26.47 78.09 2.76
N GLU A 399 -27.35 77.18 2.32
CA GLU A 399 -27.50 75.82 2.87
C GLU A 399 -26.45 74.82 2.35
N GLU A 400 -25.16 75.16 2.42
CA GLU A 400 -24.09 74.16 2.22
C GLU A 400 -24.21 73.08 3.31
N THR A 401 -24.27 71.82 2.91
CA THR A 401 -24.48 70.71 3.87
C THR A 401 -23.30 70.58 4.83
N ASP A 402 -23.54 70.24 6.10
CA ASP A 402 -22.45 70.17 7.09
C ASP A 402 -21.38 69.13 6.71
N THR A 403 -21.77 68.07 6.00
CA THR A 403 -20.86 67.11 5.35
C THR A 403 -19.84 67.73 4.40
N GLU A 404 -20.21 68.78 3.64
CA GLU A 404 -19.26 69.48 2.76
C GLU A 404 -18.32 70.39 3.55
N LYS A 405 -18.80 70.98 4.65
CA LYS A 405 -17.98 71.79 5.57
C LYS A 405 -16.94 70.91 6.27
N GLU A 406 -17.35 69.74 6.76
CA GLU A 406 -16.47 68.73 7.35
C GLU A 406 -15.44 68.20 6.34
N ALA A 407 -15.85 67.91 5.10
CA ALA A 407 -14.94 67.47 4.04
C ALA A 407 -13.87 68.53 3.70
N ARG A 408 -14.24 69.81 3.61
CA ARG A 408 -13.30 70.93 3.40
C ARG A 408 -12.31 71.03 4.57
N LYS A 409 -12.79 71.03 5.82
CA LYS A 409 -11.95 71.06 7.03
C LYS A 409 -10.99 69.86 7.08
N HIS A 410 -11.46 68.66 6.75
CA HIS A 410 -10.63 67.45 6.68
C HIS A 410 -9.53 67.56 5.59
N GLN A 411 -9.85 68.16 4.43
CA GLN A 411 -8.86 68.40 3.37
C GLN A 411 -7.82 69.47 3.76
N GLU A 412 -8.24 70.55 4.45
CA GLU A 412 -7.34 71.56 5.01
C GLU A 412 -6.39 70.95 6.05
N LEU A 413 -6.94 70.19 7.01
CA LEU A 413 -6.14 69.46 8.01
C LEU A 413 -5.14 68.52 7.36
N LEU A 414 -5.55 67.74 6.36
CA LEU A 414 -4.66 66.84 5.62
C LEU A 414 -3.52 67.61 4.93
N SER A 415 -3.80 68.79 4.36
CA SER A 415 -2.78 69.64 3.74
C SER A 415 -1.75 70.22 4.73
N SER A 416 -2.11 70.32 6.02
CA SER A 416 -1.22 70.79 7.07
C SER A 416 -0.22 69.72 7.56
N VAL A 417 -0.49 68.44 7.29
CA VAL A 417 0.32 67.31 7.78
C VAL A 417 1.48 67.02 6.82
N ASN A 418 2.71 67.18 7.30
CA ASN A 418 3.90 66.80 6.55
C ASN A 418 4.34 65.36 6.88
N PHE A 419 3.81 64.39 6.13
CA PHE A 419 4.11 62.96 6.30
C PHE A 419 5.63 62.64 6.28
N SER A 420 6.44 63.38 5.51
CA SER A 420 7.91 63.19 5.47
C SER A 420 8.64 63.50 6.79
N LYS A 421 7.98 64.16 7.75
CA LYS A 421 8.57 64.65 9.00
C LYS A 421 7.76 64.32 10.28
N LEU A 422 6.93 63.29 10.25
CA LEU A 422 6.16 62.86 11.44
C LEU A 422 7.07 62.53 12.63
N THR A 423 6.65 62.96 13.83
CA THR A 423 7.28 62.57 15.11
C THR A 423 7.08 61.09 15.42
N LEU A 424 7.78 60.55 16.43
CA LEU A 424 7.59 59.15 16.85
C LEU A 424 6.14 58.88 17.28
N GLU A 425 5.57 59.76 18.10
CA GLU A 425 4.19 59.64 18.60
C GLU A 425 3.15 59.75 17.46
N GLN A 426 3.39 60.61 16.45
CA GLN A 426 2.55 60.66 15.26
C GLN A 426 2.63 59.36 14.45
N LYS A 427 3.81 58.76 14.30
CA LYS A 427 3.96 57.45 13.62
C LYS A 427 3.28 56.32 14.40
N GLU A 428 3.34 56.34 15.73
CA GLU A 428 2.62 55.39 16.58
C GLU A 428 1.10 55.57 16.52
N LEU A 429 0.61 56.81 16.39
CA LEU A 429 -0.81 57.08 16.10
C LEU A 429 -1.22 56.48 14.75
N CYS A 430 -0.44 56.71 13.68
CA CYS A 430 -0.72 56.14 12.36
C CYS A 430 -0.69 54.60 12.36
N ARG A 431 0.25 53.95 13.08
CA ARG A 431 0.25 52.48 13.27
C ARG A 431 -1.02 52.01 13.98
N SER A 432 -1.44 52.76 15.00
CA SER A 432 -2.67 52.45 15.74
C SER A 432 -3.90 52.56 14.82
N ARG A 433 -3.98 53.61 13.98
CA ARG A 433 -5.04 53.77 12.97
C ARG A 433 -5.03 52.64 11.94
N LEU A 434 -3.89 52.35 11.32
CA LEU A 434 -3.74 51.25 10.35
C LEU A 434 -4.16 49.89 10.94
N LYS A 435 -3.75 49.60 12.18
CA LYS A 435 -4.12 48.36 12.89
C LYS A 435 -5.62 48.32 13.24
N LEU A 436 -6.21 49.44 13.67
CA LEU A 436 -7.65 49.57 13.93
C LEU A 436 -8.50 49.44 12.66
N LEU A 437 -8.08 50.05 11.54
CA LEU A 437 -8.73 49.92 10.23
C LEU A 437 -8.66 48.47 9.73
N THR A 438 -7.48 47.86 9.75
CA THR A 438 -7.29 46.45 9.40
C THR A 438 -8.18 45.53 10.25
N TYR A 439 -8.30 45.81 11.55
CA TYR A 439 -9.21 45.08 12.44
C TYR A 439 -10.69 45.32 12.11
N LEU A 440 -11.09 46.51 11.69
CA LEU A 440 -12.46 46.81 11.27
C LEU A 440 -12.78 46.06 9.98
N ASP A 441 -11.91 46.11 8.97
CA ASP A 441 -12.09 45.37 7.72
C ASP A 441 -12.12 43.84 7.97
N ARG A 442 -11.32 43.33 8.92
CA ARG A 442 -11.39 41.93 9.38
C ARG A 442 -12.71 41.63 10.10
N LEU A 443 -13.28 42.57 10.85
CA LEU A 443 -14.56 42.39 11.53
C LEU A 443 -15.70 42.29 10.51
N GLU A 444 -15.76 43.21 9.56
CA GLU A 444 -16.80 43.23 8.52
C GLU A 444 -16.66 42.04 7.56
N THR A 445 -15.44 41.59 7.31
CA THR A 445 -15.17 40.31 6.62
C THR A 445 -15.65 39.10 7.43
N TYR A 446 -15.53 39.13 8.76
CA TYR A 446 -16.02 38.04 9.63
C TYR A 446 -17.56 38.07 9.72
N GLU A 447 -18.19 39.24 9.76
CA GLU A 447 -19.65 39.41 9.63
C GLU A 447 -20.16 38.74 8.34
N GLU A 448 -19.53 39.00 7.19
CA GLU A 448 -19.88 38.35 5.92
C GLU A 448 -19.64 36.82 5.95
N ILE A 449 -18.53 36.34 6.54
CA ILE A 449 -18.24 34.90 6.66
C ILE A 449 -19.31 34.18 7.51
N LEU A 450 -19.89 34.85 8.51
CA LEU A 450 -20.97 34.32 9.34
C LEU A 450 -22.35 34.37 8.65
N GLY A 451 -22.48 34.98 7.47
CA GLY A 451 -23.74 35.14 6.74
C GLY A 451 -24.36 36.54 6.82
N GLY A 452 -23.58 37.55 7.19
CA GLY A 452 -23.98 38.95 7.31
C GLY A 452 -24.39 39.35 8.74
N PRO A 453 -24.68 40.65 9.00
CA PRO A 453 -24.78 41.20 10.36
C PRO A 453 -25.76 40.47 11.30
N HIS A 454 -26.97 40.15 10.83
CA HIS A 454 -27.99 39.45 11.62
C HIS A 454 -27.57 38.03 12.06
N ALA A 455 -26.70 37.37 11.30
CA ALA A 455 -26.14 36.07 11.67
C ALA A 455 -24.91 36.24 12.57
N ALA A 456 -24.11 37.30 12.35
CA ALA A 456 -22.99 37.65 13.20
C ALA A 456 -23.42 37.92 14.66
N GLU A 457 -24.56 38.59 14.89
CA GLU A 457 -25.14 38.78 16.24
C GLU A 457 -25.29 37.46 17.03
N GLN A 458 -25.51 36.33 16.36
CA GLN A 458 -25.79 35.02 16.98
C GLN A 458 -24.60 34.05 16.94
N HIS A 459 -23.63 34.27 16.04
CA HIS A 459 -22.56 33.32 15.74
C HIS A 459 -21.14 33.90 15.87
N TYR A 460 -21.01 35.16 16.28
CA TYR A 460 -19.72 35.79 16.55
C TYR A 460 -19.00 35.15 17.75
N ASP A 461 -17.77 34.67 17.52
CA ASP A 461 -16.84 34.26 18.57
C ASP A 461 -15.72 35.30 18.71
N GLY A 462 -15.62 35.91 19.89
CA GLY A 462 -14.60 36.90 20.23
C GLY A 462 -13.17 36.32 20.26
N GLU A 463 -12.96 35.08 20.71
CA GLU A 463 -11.63 34.46 20.70
C GLU A 463 -11.22 34.02 19.28
N PHE A 464 -12.18 33.57 18.45
CA PHE A 464 -11.93 33.40 17.02
C PHE A 464 -11.54 34.73 16.36
N PHE A 465 -12.33 35.79 16.55
CA PHE A 465 -12.04 37.10 15.94
C PHE A 465 -10.69 37.66 16.41
N LYS A 466 -10.38 37.54 17.71
CA LYS A 466 -9.10 37.92 18.32
C LYS A 466 -7.89 37.26 17.64
N LYS A 467 -8.03 35.99 17.24
CA LYS A 467 -7.05 35.27 16.41
C LYS A 467 -7.06 35.78 14.97
N PHE A 468 -8.22 35.72 14.29
CA PHE A 468 -8.37 36.05 12.86
C PHE A 468 -7.87 37.47 12.52
N ARG A 469 -8.20 38.49 13.32
CA ARG A 469 -7.77 39.88 13.10
C ARG A 469 -6.26 40.09 13.20
N ASN A 470 -5.57 39.23 13.97
CA ASN A 470 -4.11 39.24 14.15
C ASN A 470 -3.38 38.29 13.18
N GLN A 471 -4.11 37.44 12.46
CA GLN A 471 -3.52 36.42 11.60
C GLN A 471 -3.23 36.98 10.20
N ASN A 472 -2.05 36.67 9.67
CA ASN A 472 -1.70 36.86 8.27
C ASN A 472 -2.84 36.35 7.37
N ILE A 473 -3.25 37.15 6.38
CA ILE A 473 -4.46 36.86 5.60
C ILE A 473 -4.27 35.73 4.60
N VAL A 474 -3.07 35.62 4.02
CA VAL A 474 -2.68 34.50 3.14
C VAL A 474 -2.68 33.18 3.93
N LEU A 475 -2.21 33.20 5.17
CA LEU A 475 -2.27 32.07 6.11
C LEU A 475 -3.72 31.69 6.45
N SER A 476 -4.59 32.68 6.66
CA SER A 476 -6.02 32.45 6.91
C SER A 476 -6.73 31.86 5.69
N ALA A 477 -6.46 32.38 4.49
CA ALA A 477 -6.99 31.84 3.23
C ALA A 477 -6.53 30.40 2.97
N ARG A 478 -5.25 30.08 3.22
CA ARG A 478 -4.74 28.71 3.15
C ARG A 478 -5.43 27.78 4.16
N THR A 479 -5.70 28.26 5.38
CA THR A 479 -6.41 27.46 6.39
C THR A 479 -7.84 27.16 5.95
N TYR A 480 -8.60 28.14 5.46
CA TYR A 480 -9.95 27.89 4.92
C TYR A 480 -9.95 26.95 3.71
N ALA A 481 -8.94 27.01 2.83
CA ALA A 481 -8.78 26.02 1.76
C ALA A 481 -8.61 24.60 2.31
N ARG A 482 -7.74 24.41 3.31
CA ARG A 482 -7.50 23.11 3.98
C ARG A 482 -8.70 22.58 4.77
N GLU A 483 -9.55 23.46 5.26
CA GLU A 483 -10.82 23.16 5.92
C GLU A 483 -11.99 23.00 4.92
N SER A 484 -11.71 23.07 3.62
CA SER A 484 -12.68 23.07 2.52
C SER A 484 -13.79 24.13 2.64
N ASN A 485 -13.55 25.22 3.38
CA ASN A 485 -14.49 26.31 3.59
C ASN A 485 -14.47 27.29 2.40
N VAL A 486 -15.08 26.84 1.30
CA VAL A 486 -15.13 27.55 0.02
C VAL A 486 -15.72 28.96 0.16
N ARG A 487 -16.83 29.11 0.93
CA ARG A 487 -17.53 30.38 1.08
C ARG A 487 -16.71 31.41 1.85
N ALA A 488 -15.97 31.01 2.89
CA ALA A 488 -15.07 31.93 3.56
C ALA A 488 -13.93 32.38 2.64
N LEU A 489 -13.38 31.48 1.83
CA LEU A 489 -12.33 31.80 0.87
C LEU A 489 -12.81 32.71 -0.29
N GLU A 490 -14.05 32.56 -0.74
CA GLU A 490 -14.71 33.49 -1.68
C GLU A 490 -14.74 34.93 -1.14
N ILE A 491 -15.21 35.08 0.10
CA ILE A 491 -15.33 36.36 0.79
C ILE A 491 -13.94 36.97 1.01
N LEU A 492 -12.94 36.15 1.34
CA LEU A 492 -11.55 36.59 1.44
C LEU A 492 -11.00 37.10 0.08
N PHE A 493 -11.12 36.34 -1.01
CA PHE A 493 -10.66 36.81 -2.34
C PHE A 493 -11.41 38.07 -2.81
N THR A 494 -12.66 38.25 -2.36
CA THR A 494 -13.49 39.41 -2.71
C THR A 494 -13.06 40.68 -1.97
N PHE A 495 -12.90 40.63 -0.63
CA PHE A 495 -12.60 41.83 0.18
C PHE A 495 -11.11 42.05 0.48
N HIS A 496 -10.26 41.05 0.30
CA HIS A 496 -8.80 41.11 0.53
C HIS A 496 -8.01 40.69 -0.73
N GLY A 497 -8.59 40.89 -1.90
CA GLY A 497 -8.06 40.43 -3.18
C GLY A 497 -6.63 40.92 -3.47
N SER A 498 -6.33 42.18 -3.17
CA SER A 498 -4.99 42.78 -3.34
C SER A 498 -3.86 42.02 -2.64
N SER A 499 -4.11 41.41 -1.46
CA SER A 499 -3.14 40.56 -0.74
C SER A 499 -3.22 39.08 -1.11
N LEU A 500 -4.30 38.61 -1.76
CA LEU A 500 -4.59 37.18 -1.92
C LEU A 500 -4.54 36.68 -3.36
N LEU A 501 -4.98 37.48 -4.33
CA LEU A 501 -5.01 37.11 -5.74
C LEU A 501 -3.62 36.79 -6.33
N PRO A 502 -2.51 37.46 -5.95
CA PRO A 502 -1.16 37.05 -6.34
C PRO A 502 -0.75 35.64 -5.87
N HIS A 503 -1.52 35.05 -4.95
CA HIS A 503 -1.30 33.74 -4.35
C HIS A 503 -2.44 32.75 -4.66
N ARG A 504 -3.45 33.14 -5.47
CA ARG A 504 -4.72 32.39 -5.65
C ARG A 504 -4.49 30.92 -5.95
N GLN A 505 -3.66 30.59 -6.94
CA GLN A 505 -3.37 29.20 -7.35
C GLN A 505 -2.70 28.39 -6.24
N ALA A 506 -1.78 28.99 -5.48
CA ALA A 506 -1.12 28.30 -4.37
C ALA A 506 -2.07 28.05 -3.19
N ILE A 507 -3.02 28.97 -2.94
CA ILE A 507 -4.11 28.78 -1.98
C ILE A 507 -5.08 27.69 -2.47
N LEU A 508 -5.46 27.68 -3.77
CA LEU A 508 -6.32 26.66 -4.35
C LEU A 508 -5.68 25.26 -4.35
N SER A 509 -4.36 25.15 -4.54
CA SER A 509 -3.61 23.89 -4.37
C SER A 509 -3.62 23.36 -2.93
N ASN A 510 -4.09 24.14 -1.95
CA ASN A 510 -4.22 23.72 -0.55
C ASN A 510 -5.63 23.21 -0.17
N PHE A 511 -6.58 23.12 -1.11
CA PHE A 511 -7.79 22.29 -0.92
C PHE A 511 -7.40 20.81 -0.83
N PRO A 512 -7.89 20.03 0.16
CA PRO A 512 -7.61 18.61 0.26
C PRO A 512 -8.02 17.86 -1.02
N GLU A 513 -7.19 16.92 -1.46
CA GLU A 513 -7.41 16.12 -2.67
C GLU A 513 -8.74 15.35 -2.68
N THR A 514 -9.32 15.14 -1.50
CA THR A 514 -10.62 14.48 -1.29
C THR A 514 -11.83 15.43 -1.33
N THR A 515 -11.65 16.71 -1.64
CA THR A 515 -12.74 17.70 -1.78
C THR A 515 -13.22 17.70 -3.22
N SER A 516 -14.54 17.64 -3.47
CA SER A 516 -15.00 17.61 -4.86
C SER A 516 -14.73 18.96 -5.55
N PRO A 517 -14.09 18.98 -6.74
CA PRO A 517 -13.88 20.22 -7.49
C PRO A 517 -15.15 20.99 -7.85
N HIS A 518 -16.32 20.34 -7.79
CA HIS A 518 -17.62 20.99 -7.95
C HIS A 518 -17.96 21.94 -6.79
N GLU A 519 -17.52 21.63 -5.56
CA GLU A 519 -17.76 22.46 -4.37
C GLU A 519 -17.04 23.81 -4.47
N TYR A 520 -15.77 23.79 -4.92
CA TYR A 520 -14.95 24.98 -5.11
C TYR A 520 -14.86 25.49 -6.55
N ALA A 521 -15.73 24.99 -7.44
CA ALA A 521 -15.69 25.28 -8.88
C ALA A 521 -15.66 26.78 -9.20
N PHE A 522 -16.46 27.58 -8.50
CA PHE A 522 -16.55 29.03 -8.73
C PHE A 522 -15.32 29.82 -8.25
N LEU A 523 -14.44 29.23 -7.42
CA LEU A 523 -13.14 29.80 -7.08
C LEU A 523 -12.09 29.56 -8.17
N LEU A 524 -12.33 28.66 -9.12
CA LEU A 524 -11.37 28.30 -10.17
C LEU A 524 -11.23 29.43 -11.22
N PRO A 525 -10.07 29.51 -11.91
CA PRO A 525 -9.90 30.45 -13.03
C PRO A 525 -10.74 30.04 -14.26
N GLU A 526 -11.27 31.04 -14.95
CA GLU A 526 -12.06 30.91 -16.18
C GLU A 526 -11.45 31.77 -17.31
N ALA A 527 -11.51 31.29 -18.55
CA ALA A 527 -11.06 32.03 -19.73
C ALA A 527 -12.21 32.43 -20.64
N CYS A 528 -12.12 33.64 -21.21
CA CYS A 528 -13.07 34.18 -22.18
C CYS A 528 -12.32 34.89 -23.32
N TYR A 529 -12.85 34.80 -24.54
CA TYR A 529 -12.32 35.53 -25.68
C TYR A 529 -12.63 37.04 -25.55
N LYS A 530 -11.57 37.86 -25.55
CA LYS A 530 -11.64 39.32 -25.57
C LYS A 530 -10.74 39.81 -26.71
N GLN A 531 -11.34 40.48 -27.70
CA GLN A 531 -10.64 40.98 -28.90
C GLN A 531 -9.82 39.87 -29.60
N GLU A 532 -10.47 38.75 -29.92
CA GLU A 532 -9.88 37.52 -30.52
C GLU A 532 -8.82 36.80 -29.67
N THR A 533 -8.26 37.44 -28.63
CA THR A 533 -7.36 36.81 -27.66
C THR A 533 -8.10 36.14 -26.52
N LEU A 534 -7.74 34.91 -26.17
CA LEU A 534 -8.25 34.21 -24.99
C LEU A 534 -7.56 34.78 -23.74
N LYS A 535 -8.34 35.27 -22.77
CA LYS A 535 -7.82 35.88 -21.53
C LYS A 535 -8.57 35.38 -20.30
N ILE A 536 -7.87 35.28 -19.19
CA ILE A 536 -8.46 34.93 -17.89
C ILE A 536 -9.40 36.05 -17.42
N ILE A 537 -10.52 35.67 -16.81
CA ILE A 537 -11.47 36.59 -16.18
C ILE A 537 -10.88 37.03 -14.82
N PRO A 538 -10.68 38.33 -14.57
CA PRO A 538 -10.20 38.82 -13.26
C PRO A 538 -11.26 38.57 -12.19
N TRP A 539 -10.83 38.45 -10.93
CA TRP A 539 -11.76 38.36 -9.81
C TRP A 539 -12.52 39.68 -9.63
N ASN A 540 -13.76 39.61 -9.16
CA ASN A 540 -14.57 40.80 -8.88
C ASN A 540 -14.30 41.29 -7.45
N GLU A 541 -13.19 42.00 -7.26
CA GLU A 541 -12.80 42.59 -5.98
C GLU A 541 -13.79 43.66 -5.51
N GLN A 542 -13.98 43.74 -4.19
CA GLN A 542 -14.78 44.75 -3.50
C GLN A 542 -13.96 45.31 -2.31
N LYS A 543 -14.36 46.47 -1.78
CA LYS A 543 -13.81 47.02 -0.54
C LYS A 543 -14.97 47.36 0.39
N HIS A 544 -14.81 47.12 1.69
CA HIS A 544 -15.81 47.50 2.71
C HIS A 544 -16.01 49.02 2.81
N ARG A 545 -14.96 49.80 2.48
CA ARG A 545 -14.90 51.26 2.62
C ARG A 545 -13.90 51.87 1.64
N GLU A 546 -13.91 53.20 1.57
CA GLU A 546 -12.86 53.97 0.88
C GLU A 546 -11.52 53.93 1.64
N GLU A 547 -10.44 54.25 0.93
CA GLU A 547 -9.06 54.17 1.39
C GLU A 547 -8.67 55.41 2.22
N ASP A 548 -8.34 55.18 3.49
CA ASP A 548 -8.08 56.21 4.48
C ASP A 548 -6.78 56.99 4.18
N TRP A 549 -6.66 58.20 4.73
CA TRP A 549 -5.46 59.02 4.56
C TRP A 549 -4.19 58.34 5.10
N CYS A 550 -4.28 57.43 6.08
CA CYS A 550 -3.10 56.72 6.59
C CYS A 550 -2.68 55.51 5.74
N GLU A 551 -3.57 54.97 4.90
CA GLU A 551 -3.31 53.81 4.04
C GLU A 551 -2.57 54.17 2.75
N LYS A 552 -2.77 55.42 2.29
CA LYS A 552 -2.11 55.99 1.13
C LYS A 552 -0.59 55.93 1.26
N ALA A 553 0.08 55.69 0.13
CA ALA A 553 1.52 55.40 0.07
C ALA A 553 2.41 56.42 0.80
N ASP A 554 2.05 57.71 0.76
CA ASP A 554 2.77 58.81 1.44
C ASP A 554 2.83 58.64 2.96
N CYS A 555 1.79 58.06 3.57
CA CYS A 555 1.78 57.76 5.00
C CYS A 555 2.34 56.36 5.26
N LYS A 556 1.77 55.34 4.59
CA LYS A 556 2.04 53.92 4.86
C LYS A 556 3.54 53.58 4.77
N THR A 557 4.24 54.04 3.73
CA THR A 557 5.68 53.77 3.52
C THR A 557 6.58 54.33 4.63
N ILE A 558 6.13 55.38 5.33
CA ILE A 558 6.89 56.08 6.39
C ILE A 558 6.61 55.48 7.78
N VAL A 559 5.45 54.86 7.92
CA VAL A 559 4.92 54.27 9.15
C VAL A 559 5.30 52.79 9.25
N GLU A 560 5.27 52.08 8.12
CA GLU A 560 5.59 50.65 7.95
C GLU A 560 6.71 50.46 6.91
N PRO A 561 7.98 50.81 7.23
CA PRO A 561 9.10 50.83 6.28
C PRO A 561 9.65 49.44 5.92
N THR A 562 8.93 48.36 6.26
CA THR A 562 9.35 46.98 6.00
C THR A 562 8.10 46.15 5.70
N LEU A 563 7.73 46.11 4.42
CA LEU A 563 6.73 45.19 3.92
C LEU A 563 7.31 43.77 3.98
N GLN A 564 6.92 43.01 5.00
CA GLN A 564 7.14 41.57 4.99
C GLN A 564 6.23 40.93 3.95
N ASP A 565 6.74 39.90 3.27
CA ASP A 565 5.99 39.16 2.27
C ASP A 565 5.02 38.20 2.97
N GLU A 566 3.75 38.60 3.07
CA GLU A 566 2.72 37.76 3.70
C GLU A 566 2.57 36.37 3.04
N GLY A 567 2.98 36.20 1.78
CA GLY A 567 2.82 34.92 1.06
C GLY A 567 4.05 34.02 1.01
N GLU A 568 5.22 34.45 1.52
CA GLU A 568 6.51 33.74 1.34
C GLU A 568 6.46 32.27 1.79
N PHE A 569 5.85 32.02 2.96
CA PHE A 569 5.74 30.70 3.59
C PHE A 569 5.02 29.63 2.73
N LEU A 570 4.19 30.04 1.76
CA LEU A 570 3.57 29.11 0.81
C LEU A 570 4.62 28.43 -0.06
N TYR A 571 5.61 29.20 -0.50
CA TYR A 571 6.64 28.79 -1.45
C TYR A 571 7.85 28.14 -0.77
N GLU A 572 8.10 28.45 0.50
CA GLU A 572 8.99 27.64 1.35
C GLU A 572 8.45 26.21 1.54
N THR A 573 7.11 26.06 1.62
CA THR A 573 6.46 24.75 1.77
C THR A 573 6.37 24.00 0.44
N GLN A 574 6.11 24.71 -0.66
CA GLN A 574 5.86 24.16 -2.00
C GLN A 574 6.53 25.02 -3.09
N PRO A 575 7.85 24.87 -3.32
CA PRO A 575 8.62 25.71 -4.25
C PRO A 575 8.10 25.67 -5.69
N GLU A 576 7.53 24.54 -6.11
CA GLU A 576 6.91 24.33 -7.42
C GLU A 576 5.72 25.25 -7.70
N LEU A 577 5.10 25.84 -6.67
CA LEU A 577 3.98 26.78 -6.82
C LEU A 577 4.45 28.22 -7.09
N LEU A 578 5.75 28.53 -6.94
CA LEU A 578 6.29 29.89 -7.09
C LEU A 578 6.08 30.45 -8.51
N LYS A 579 6.04 29.59 -9.54
CA LYS A 579 5.71 29.96 -10.93
C LYS A 579 4.31 30.55 -11.11
N TYR A 580 3.38 30.26 -10.20
CA TYR A 580 2.01 30.79 -10.23
C TYR A 580 1.85 32.11 -9.47
N ARG A 581 2.92 32.65 -8.88
CA ARG A 581 2.89 33.90 -8.14
C ARG A 581 2.85 35.10 -9.09
N THR A 582 1.66 35.58 -9.44
CA THR A 582 1.49 36.70 -10.38
C THR A 582 0.22 37.49 -10.13
N THR A 583 0.28 38.81 -10.32
CA THR A 583 -0.90 39.71 -10.37
C THR A 583 -1.71 39.54 -11.65
N GLU A 584 -1.09 39.10 -12.75
CA GLU A 584 -1.74 38.84 -14.04
C GLU A 584 -1.56 37.36 -14.43
N LEU A 585 -2.66 36.61 -14.50
CA LEU A 585 -2.65 35.20 -14.90
C LEU A 585 -2.76 35.03 -16.42
N SER A 586 -1.75 34.39 -17.01
CA SER A 586 -1.81 33.90 -18.38
C SER A 586 -2.65 32.60 -18.46
N VAL A 587 -3.19 32.32 -19.64
CA VAL A 587 -3.91 31.06 -19.91
C VAL A 587 -2.96 29.87 -19.77
N GLU A 588 -1.70 30.02 -20.16
CA GLU A 588 -0.66 28.97 -20.05
C GLU A 588 -0.43 28.54 -18.60
N LEU A 589 -0.28 29.49 -17.67
CA LEU A 589 -0.13 29.20 -16.24
C LEU A 589 -1.38 28.56 -15.64
N VAL A 590 -2.57 28.90 -16.14
CA VAL A 590 -3.83 28.26 -15.72
C VAL A 590 -3.90 26.82 -16.23
N THR A 591 -3.63 26.57 -17.51
CA THR A 591 -3.56 25.21 -18.08
C THR A 591 -2.56 24.35 -17.32
N ASP A 592 -1.34 24.85 -17.09
CA ASP A 592 -0.29 24.16 -16.34
C ASP A 592 -0.69 23.88 -14.87
N TRP A 593 -1.42 24.79 -14.21
CA TRP A 593 -1.98 24.55 -12.88
C TRP A 593 -3.07 23.48 -12.87
N TYR A 594 -4.02 23.50 -13.80
CA TYR A 594 -5.07 22.47 -13.91
C TYR A 594 -4.46 21.08 -14.19
N LEU A 595 -3.47 20.99 -15.08
CA LEU A 595 -2.75 19.75 -15.37
C LEU A 595 -2.00 19.24 -14.13
N SER A 596 -1.23 20.11 -13.47
CA SER A 596 -0.46 19.77 -12.26
C SER A 596 -1.37 19.31 -11.13
N ARG A 597 -2.42 20.09 -10.81
CA ARG A 597 -3.29 19.80 -9.66
C ARG A 597 -4.14 18.54 -9.86
N ALA A 598 -4.58 18.24 -11.08
CA ALA A 598 -5.27 16.98 -11.36
C ALA A 598 -4.34 15.76 -11.21
N GLN A 599 -3.07 15.89 -11.61
CA GLN A 599 -2.06 14.85 -11.37
C GLN A 599 -1.72 14.69 -9.88
N GLU A 600 -1.70 15.77 -9.09
CA GLU A 600 -1.52 15.70 -7.63
C GLU A 600 -2.68 14.97 -6.94
N ILE A 601 -3.94 15.29 -7.30
CA ILE A 601 -5.14 14.66 -6.72
C ILE A 601 -5.13 13.14 -6.95
N GLU A 602 -4.84 12.72 -8.18
CA GLU A 602 -4.72 11.29 -8.49
C GLU A 602 -3.53 10.64 -7.76
N LYS A 603 -2.34 11.24 -7.83
CA LYS A 603 -1.12 10.70 -7.22
C LYS A 603 -1.19 10.53 -5.69
N TYR A 604 -1.88 11.44 -4.98
CA TYR A 604 -1.89 11.44 -3.52
C TYR A 604 -3.15 10.84 -2.89
N ALA A 605 -4.31 10.88 -3.56
CA ALA A 605 -5.57 10.34 -3.04
C ALA A 605 -6.16 9.20 -3.88
N MET A 606 -5.65 8.95 -5.09
CA MET A 606 -6.20 7.99 -6.07
C MET A 606 -7.68 8.21 -6.42
N GLN A 607 -8.20 9.42 -6.16
CA GLN A 607 -9.56 9.83 -6.53
C GLN A 607 -9.59 10.33 -7.97
N VAL A 608 -9.66 9.37 -8.89
CA VAL A 608 -9.68 9.59 -10.34
C VAL A 608 -10.86 10.47 -10.76
N ASP A 609 -12.00 10.31 -10.09
CA ASP A 609 -13.22 11.11 -10.24
C ASP A 609 -13.02 12.57 -9.85
N CYS A 610 -12.31 12.86 -8.75
CA CYS A 610 -11.94 14.23 -8.38
C CYS A 610 -10.94 14.83 -9.37
N ALA A 611 -9.88 14.11 -9.74
CA ALA A 611 -8.91 14.57 -10.75
C ALA A 611 -9.60 14.90 -12.09
N LEU A 612 -10.48 14.02 -12.55
CA LEU A 612 -11.23 14.17 -13.80
C LEU A 612 -12.29 15.27 -13.73
N SER A 613 -12.96 15.44 -12.59
CA SER A 613 -13.88 16.57 -12.36
C SER A 613 -13.18 17.91 -12.49
N LEU A 614 -11.97 18.06 -11.92
CA LEU A 614 -11.18 19.28 -12.04
C LEU A 614 -10.82 19.58 -13.51
N VAL A 615 -10.44 18.56 -14.28
CA VAL A 615 -10.10 18.69 -15.71
C VAL A 615 -11.33 19.02 -16.56
N ARG A 616 -12.47 18.35 -16.33
CA ARG A 616 -13.76 18.64 -16.99
C ARG A 616 -14.19 20.09 -16.73
N LEU A 617 -14.15 20.55 -15.48
CA LEU A 617 -14.46 21.94 -15.09
C LEU A 617 -13.50 22.98 -15.71
N GLY A 618 -12.24 22.62 -15.97
CA GLY A 618 -11.31 23.47 -16.71
C GLY A 618 -11.69 23.58 -18.19
N MET A 619 -12.06 22.47 -18.83
CA MET A 619 -12.51 22.45 -20.22
C MET A 619 -13.81 23.24 -20.42
N GLU A 620 -14.78 23.10 -19.51
CA GLU A 620 -16.02 23.90 -19.48
C GLU A 620 -15.75 25.41 -19.34
N ARG A 621 -14.66 25.77 -18.64
CA ARG A 621 -14.16 27.14 -18.48
C ARG A 621 -13.25 27.63 -19.60
N ASN A 622 -13.31 26.98 -20.77
CA ASN A 622 -12.52 27.28 -21.96
C ASN A 622 -10.98 27.21 -21.77
N ILE A 623 -10.49 26.44 -20.80
CA ILE A 623 -9.05 26.26 -20.59
C ILE A 623 -8.50 25.23 -21.60
N PRO A 624 -7.56 25.62 -22.49
CA PRO A 624 -7.07 24.75 -23.56
C PRO A 624 -6.03 23.74 -23.05
N GLY A 625 -5.71 22.73 -23.88
CA GLY A 625 -4.65 21.75 -23.63
C GLY A 625 -5.05 20.56 -22.73
N LEU A 626 -6.22 20.61 -22.09
CA LEU A 626 -6.65 19.64 -21.09
C LEU A 626 -7.15 18.28 -21.64
N GLN A 627 -7.47 18.19 -22.93
CA GLN A 627 -8.12 17.01 -23.54
C GLN A 627 -7.35 15.70 -23.31
N VAL A 628 -6.03 15.68 -23.52
CA VAL A 628 -5.22 14.44 -23.42
C VAL A 628 -5.19 13.91 -21.98
N LEU A 629 -5.19 14.79 -20.98
CA LEU A 629 -5.30 14.39 -19.58
C LEU A 629 -6.71 13.86 -19.28
N CYS A 630 -7.75 14.51 -19.80
CA CYS A 630 -9.14 14.07 -19.70
C CYS A 630 -9.34 12.67 -20.30
N ASP A 631 -8.81 12.41 -21.51
CA ASP A 631 -8.91 11.12 -22.20
C ASP A 631 -8.23 9.97 -21.43
N ASN A 632 -7.08 10.23 -20.80
CA ASN A 632 -6.40 9.26 -19.94
C ASN A 632 -7.14 9.05 -18.62
N LEU A 633 -7.62 10.12 -17.97
CA LEU A 633 -8.39 10.03 -16.72
C LEU A 633 -9.74 9.32 -16.92
N ILE A 634 -10.45 9.50 -18.04
CA ILE A 634 -11.66 8.72 -18.39
C ILE A 634 -11.30 7.22 -18.54
N THR A 635 -10.14 6.93 -19.11
CA THR A 635 -9.66 5.55 -19.25
C THR A 635 -9.36 4.94 -17.88
N LEU A 636 -8.76 5.70 -16.96
CA LEU A 636 -8.51 5.29 -15.59
C LEU A 636 -9.81 5.14 -14.76
N GLU A 637 -10.74 6.09 -14.88
CA GLU A 637 -12.10 6.07 -14.28
C GLU A 637 -12.81 4.77 -14.65
N THR A 638 -12.75 4.39 -15.93
CA THR A 638 -13.31 3.13 -16.44
C THR A 638 -12.62 1.90 -15.81
N VAL A 639 -11.28 1.84 -15.80
CA VAL A 639 -10.54 0.68 -15.27
C VAL A 639 -10.77 0.50 -13.77
N VAL A 640 -10.69 1.57 -12.98
CA VAL A 640 -10.71 1.52 -11.50
C VAL A 640 -12.12 1.34 -10.94
N TYR A 641 -13.15 1.93 -11.58
CA TYR A 641 -14.52 1.95 -11.05
C TYR A 641 -15.53 1.08 -11.82
N GLU A 642 -15.40 0.91 -13.15
CA GLU A 642 -16.35 0.09 -13.94
C GLU A 642 -15.88 -1.34 -14.20
N THR A 643 -14.59 -1.57 -14.41
CA THR A 643 -14.06 -2.93 -14.58
C THR A 643 -13.77 -3.59 -13.23
N ASP A 644 -13.88 -4.92 -13.15
CA ASP A 644 -13.37 -5.70 -12.00
C ASP A 644 -11.82 -5.76 -12.00
N GLY A 645 -11.15 -4.69 -12.43
CA GLY A 645 -9.72 -4.61 -12.74
C GLY A 645 -8.82 -4.26 -11.55
N ASP A 646 -7.62 -3.77 -11.86
CA ASP A 646 -6.66 -3.36 -10.84
C ASP A 646 -6.96 -1.95 -10.33
N ARG A 647 -7.33 -1.85 -9.05
CA ARG A 647 -7.64 -0.59 -8.36
C ARG A 647 -6.41 0.13 -7.82
N THR A 648 -5.22 -0.46 -7.97
CA THR A 648 -3.93 0.14 -7.58
C THR A 648 -3.20 0.82 -8.74
N LEU A 649 -3.72 0.69 -9.96
CA LEU A 649 -3.19 1.37 -11.14
C LEU A 649 -3.22 2.89 -10.98
N THR A 650 -2.08 3.54 -11.18
CA THR A 650 -1.98 5.01 -11.22
C THR A 650 -2.11 5.57 -12.64
N LEU A 651 -2.47 6.85 -12.75
CA LEU A 651 -2.44 7.62 -13.99
C LEU A 651 -1.04 7.61 -14.61
N LYS A 652 0.01 7.69 -13.78
CA LYS A 652 1.39 7.68 -14.28
C LYS A 652 1.69 6.38 -15.03
N GLU A 653 1.37 5.24 -14.43
CA GLU A 653 1.57 3.92 -15.05
C GLU A 653 0.69 3.78 -16.30
N LEU A 654 -0.57 4.21 -16.24
CA LEU A 654 -1.46 4.21 -17.40
C LEU A 654 -0.91 5.06 -18.56
N VAL A 655 -0.32 6.22 -18.30
CA VAL A 655 0.28 7.09 -19.33
C VAL A 655 1.57 6.50 -19.90
N GLU A 656 2.32 5.71 -19.12
CA GLU A 656 3.51 4.98 -19.58
C GLU A 656 3.17 3.72 -20.42
N MET A 657 1.92 3.20 -20.35
CA MET A 657 1.43 2.08 -21.17
C MET A 657 1.09 2.48 -22.61
N LYS A 658 1.26 1.54 -23.55
CA LYS A 658 0.76 1.67 -24.92
C LYS A 658 -0.75 1.50 -24.98
N ASP A 659 -1.40 2.09 -25.97
CA ASP A 659 -2.86 2.04 -26.09
C ASP A 659 -3.44 0.62 -26.28
N ILE A 660 -2.66 -0.31 -26.85
CA ILE A 660 -3.05 -1.72 -26.89
C ILE A 660 -2.98 -2.41 -25.51
N GLU A 661 -2.07 -1.99 -24.64
CA GLU A 661 -1.97 -2.49 -23.26
C GLU A 661 -3.14 -1.93 -22.43
N LYS A 662 -3.50 -0.65 -22.61
CA LYS A 662 -4.73 -0.04 -22.06
C LYS A 662 -6.00 -0.76 -22.52
N LEU A 663 -6.12 -1.06 -23.82
CA LEU A 663 -7.26 -1.78 -24.39
C LEU A 663 -7.35 -3.22 -23.88
N ARG A 664 -6.23 -3.94 -23.78
CA ARG A 664 -6.15 -5.27 -23.16
C ARG A 664 -6.59 -5.21 -21.69
N LEU A 665 -6.22 -4.15 -20.95
CA LEU A 665 -6.60 -3.98 -19.55
C LEU A 665 -8.10 -3.72 -19.35
N LEU A 666 -8.69 -2.80 -20.12
CA LEU A 666 -10.15 -2.52 -20.11
C LEU A 666 -10.99 -3.79 -20.31
N MET A 667 -10.52 -4.72 -21.14
CA MET A 667 -11.26 -5.94 -21.48
C MET A 667 -10.85 -7.18 -20.66
N LYS A 668 -9.80 -7.08 -19.83
CA LYS A 668 -9.12 -8.23 -19.18
C LYS A 668 -10.06 -9.16 -18.40
N ASN A 669 -10.96 -8.58 -17.62
CA ASN A 669 -11.88 -9.31 -16.74
C ASN A 669 -13.31 -9.38 -17.32
N SER A 670 -13.46 -9.19 -18.63
CA SER A 670 -14.74 -9.12 -19.33
C SER A 670 -15.34 -10.52 -19.58
N SER A 671 -16.26 -10.95 -18.70
CA SER A 671 -16.97 -12.24 -18.80
C SER A 671 -17.63 -12.48 -20.18
N HIS A 672 -17.62 -13.72 -20.69
CA HIS A 672 -18.20 -14.08 -22.00
C HIS A 672 -19.66 -13.61 -22.23
N GLU A 673 -20.49 -13.52 -21.18
CA GLU A 673 -21.87 -13.04 -21.27
C GLU A 673 -21.93 -11.52 -21.50
N LYS A 674 -21.23 -10.74 -20.66
CA LYS A 674 -21.19 -9.27 -20.73
C LYS A 674 -20.30 -8.75 -21.86
N TYR A 675 -19.46 -9.59 -22.47
CA TYR A 675 -18.37 -9.20 -23.36
C TYR A 675 -18.78 -8.18 -24.44
N VAL A 676 -19.88 -8.42 -25.16
CA VAL A 676 -20.39 -7.50 -26.20
C VAL A 676 -20.84 -6.16 -25.61
N LYS A 677 -21.53 -6.17 -24.46
CA LYS A 677 -21.93 -4.94 -23.75
C LYS A 677 -20.70 -4.13 -23.35
N ASN A 678 -19.69 -4.81 -22.80
CA ASN A 678 -18.43 -4.21 -22.38
C ASN A 678 -17.62 -3.66 -23.57
N VAL A 679 -17.71 -4.27 -24.76
CA VAL A 679 -17.14 -3.69 -25.99
C VAL A 679 -17.79 -2.34 -26.33
N TYR A 680 -19.12 -2.22 -26.25
CA TYR A 680 -19.80 -0.94 -26.48
C TYR A 680 -19.59 0.09 -25.36
N GLN A 681 -19.42 -0.34 -24.10
CA GLN A 681 -19.19 0.58 -22.98
C GLN A 681 -17.73 1.06 -22.86
N TRP A 682 -16.74 0.20 -23.12
CA TRP A 682 -15.34 0.49 -22.78
C TRP A 682 -14.44 0.55 -24.02
N MET A 683 -14.44 -0.51 -24.85
CA MET A 683 -13.57 -0.59 -26.03
C MET A 683 -13.91 0.47 -27.07
N ILE A 684 -15.16 0.58 -27.51
CA ILE A 684 -15.55 1.51 -28.58
C ILE A 684 -15.31 2.98 -28.18
N PRO A 685 -15.69 3.44 -26.96
CA PRO A 685 -15.36 4.79 -26.51
C PRO A 685 -13.86 5.05 -26.37
N PHE A 686 -13.05 4.05 -25.99
CA PHE A 686 -11.58 4.16 -25.97
C PHE A 686 -11.02 4.29 -27.40
N LEU A 687 -11.41 3.40 -28.31
CA LEU A 687 -10.99 3.43 -29.71
C LEU A 687 -11.36 4.75 -30.40
N HIS A 688 -12.54 5.31 -30.13
CA HIS A 688 -12.91 6.64 -30.64
C HIS A 688 -11.99 7.76 -30.12
N ARG A 689 -11.49 7.69 -28.88
CA ARG A 689 -10.48 8.66 -28.38
C ARG A 689 -9.16 8.49 -29.13
N CYS A 690 -8.69 7.26 -29.31
CA CYS A 690 -7.48 6.97 -30.10
C CYS A 690 -7.58 7.45 -31.55
N GLU A 691 -8.73 7.27 -32.21
CA GLU A 691 -8.96 7.71 -33.59
C GLU A 691 -8.97 9.25 -33.72
N ASN A 692 -9.57 9.94 -32.74
CA ASN A 692 -9.57 11.41 -32.68
C ASN A 692 -8.16 11.99 -32.43
N GLN A 693 -7.30 11.27 -31.72
CA GLN A 693 -5.90 11.67 -31.49
C GLN A 693 -5.01 11.35 -32.70
N SER A 694 -5.25 10.23 -33.39
CA SER A 694 -4.53 9.83 -34.60
C SER A 694 -5.38 8.92 -35.50
N PRO A 695 -5.82 9.40 -36.68
CA PRO A 695 -6.63 8.60 -37.60
C PRO A 695 -5.97 7.29 -38.05
N GLY A 696 -6.75 6.22 -38.12
CA GLY A 696 -6.32 4.84 -38.39
C GLY A 696 -5.85 4.06 -37.17
N LEU A 697 -5.70 4.69 -35.99
CA LEU A 697 -5.26 4.00 -34.78
C LEU A 697 -6.34 3.07 -34.22
N ALA A 698 -7.63 3.39 -34.33
CA ALA A 698 -8.69 2.51 -33.84
C ALA A 698 -8.72 1.17 -34.59
N ASN A 699 -8.66 1.22 -35.93
CA ASN A 699 -8.67 0.02 -36.78
C ASN A 699 -7.44 -0.87 -36.52
N SER A 700 -6.26 -0.27 -36.31
CA SER A 700 -5.03 -1.04 -36.03
C SER A 700 -5.01 -1.64 -34.62
N LEU A 701 -5.40 -0.91 -33.58
CA LEU A 701 -5.53 -1.42 -32.21
C LEU A 701 -6.58 -2.55 -32.11
N LEU A 702 -7.75 -2.37 -32.73
CA LEU A 702 -8.80 -3.39 -32.74
C LEU A 702 -8.34 -4.66 -33.47
N LYS A 703 -7.61 -4.52 -34.59
CA LYS A 703 -7.03 -5.66 -35.31
C LYS A 703 -5.96 -6.37 -34.47
N GLU A 704 -5.00 -5.66 -33.87
CA GLU A 704 -3.97 -6.28 -33.03
C GLU A 704 -4.63 -7.02 -31.84
N TYR A 705 -5.60 -6.39 -31.17
CA TYR A 705 -6.33 -6.98 -30.06
C TYR A 705 -7.04 -8.29 -30.46
N LEU A 706 -7.83 -8.26 -31.54
CA LEU A 706 -8.57 -9.42 -32.03
C LEU A 706 -7.65 -10.55 -32.51
N VAL A 707 -6.61 -10.22 -33.27
CA VAL A 707 -5.63 -11.20 -33.76
C VAL A 707 -4.80 -11.78 -32.60
N THR A 708 -4.54 -11.02 -31.54
CA THR A 708 -3.89 -11.54 -30.31
C THR A 708 -4.76 -12.60 -29.64
N LEU A 709 -6.06 -12.33 -29.45
CA LEU A 709 -7.00 -13.30 -28.86
C LEU A 709 -7.14 -14.55 -29.74
N ALA A 710 -7.30 -14.35 -31.05
CA ALA A 710 -7.59 -15.41 -32.02
C ALA A 710 -6.54 -16.53 -32.07
N LYS A 711 -5.29 -16.25 -31.68
CA LYS A 711 -4.24 -17.26 -31.53
C LYS A 711 -4.62 -18.37 -30.55
N GLU A 712 -5.13 -17.98 -29.39
CA GLU A 712 -5.48 -18.87 -28.29
C GLU A 712 -6.95 -19.33 -28.34
N ASP A 713 -7.88 -18.45 -28.76
CA ASP A 713 -9.31 -18.78 -28.81
C ASP A 713 -10.12 -17.83 -29.73
N LEU A 714 -10.97 -18.41 -30.59
CA LEU A 714 -11.82 -17.68 -31.53
C LEU A 714 -13.20 -17.27 -30.97
N THR A 715 -13.62 -17.70 -29.77
CA THR A 715 -14.98 -17.44 -29.26
C THR A 715 -15.25 -15.97 -28.94
N LEU A 716 -14.23 -15.23 -28.50
CA LEU A 716 -14.32 -13.79 -28.23
C LEU A 716 -14.21 -12.94 -29.52
N PRO A 717 -13.27 -13.22 -30.45
CA PRO A 717 -13.32 -12.65 -31.80
C PRO A 717 -14.65 -12.86 -32.53
N LEU A 718 -15.20 -14.08 -32.52
CA LEU A 718 -16.48 -14.40 -33.15
C LEU A 718 -17.61 -13.49 -32.66
N LYS A 719 -17.67 -13.17 -31.36
CA LYS A 719 -18.69 -12.26 -30.81
C LYS A 719 -18.59 -10.84 -31.36
N ILE A 720 -17.39 -10.37 -31.73
CA ILE A 720 -17.22 -9.06 -32.38
C ILE A 720 -17.64 -9.14 -33.86
N PHE A 721 -17.30 -10.22 -34.56
CA PHE A 721 -17.74 -10.43 -35.95
C PHE A 721 -19.27 -10.59 -36.07
N GLN A 722 -19.90 -11.33 -35.16
CA GLN A 722 -21.37 -11.47 -35.08
C GLN A 722 -22.09 -10.13 -34.85
N ASN A 723 -21.46 -9.18 -34.14
CA ASN A 723 -21.98 -7.83 -33.92
C ASN A 723 -21.41 -6.80 -34.92
N SER A 724 -20.79 -7.27 -36.00
CA SER A 724 -20.34 -6.47 -37.14
C SER A 724 -20.98 -6.91 -38.47
N LYS A 725 -21.88 -7.92 -38.45
CA LYS A 725 -22.56 -8.42 -39.66
C LYS A 725 -23.25 -7.27 -40.43
N PRO A 726 -23.36 -7.37 -41.77
CA PRO A 726 -24.03 -6.37 -42.62
C PRO A 726 -25.39 -5.84 -42.13
N ALA A 727 -26.18 -6.68 -41.45
CA ALA A 727 -27.53 -6.37 -40.96
C ALA A 727 -27.59 -5.75 -39.54
N CYS A 728 -26.48 -5.65 -38.81
CA CYS A 728 -26.46 -5.03 -37.47
C CYS A 728 -26.67 -3.51 -37.58
N GLN A 729 -27.55 -2.95 -36.73
CA GLN A 729 -27.86 -1.51 -36.70
C GLN A 729 -26.67 -0.66 -36.23
N GLN A 730 -25.97 -1.13 -35.18
CA GLN A 730 -24.73 -0.54 -34.68
C GLN A 730 -23.63 -1.60 -34.80
N LYS A 731 -22.66 -1.39 -35.70
CA LYS A 731 -21.58 -2.33 -35.99
C LYS A 731 -20.36 -2.00 -35.15
N ILE A 732 -19.66 -3.02 -34.64
CA ILE A 732 -18.37 -2.81 -33.94
C ILE A 732 -17.28 -2.47 -34.96
N ILE A 733 -17.20 -3.23 -36.07
CA ILE A 733 -16.38 -2.92 -37.24
C ILE A 733 -17.32 -2.43 -38.35
N PRO A 734 -17.40 -1.12 -38.65
CA PRO A 734 -18.32 -0.59 -39.65
C PRO A 734 -17.78 -0.70 -41.09
N GLU A 735 -16.46 -0.74 -41.28
CA GLU A 735 -15.80 -0.78 -42.59
C GLU A 735 -15.65 -2.23 -43.10
N GLN A 736 -16.20 -2.52 -44.28
CA GLN A 736 -16.27 -3.88 -44.83
C GLN A 736 -14.91 -4.51 -45.16
N ASP A 737 -13.98 -3.71 -45.69
CA ASP A 737 -12.62 -4.18 -45.98
C ASP A 737 -11.88 -4.54 -44.69
N GLN A 738 -11.96 -3.69 -43.66
CA GLN A 738 -11.34 -3.92 -42.36
C GLN A 738 -11.95 -5.14 -41.66
N LEU A 739 -13.26 -5.37 -41.80
CA LEU A 739 -13.96 -6.55 -41.31
C LEU A 739 -13.39 -7.84 -41.93
N MET A 740 -13.26 -7.88 -43.27
CA MET A 740 -12.68 -9.02 -43.98
C MET A 740 -11.20 -9.24 -43.62
N ILE A 741 -10.37 -8.19 -43.63
CA ILE A 741 -8.95 -8.25 -43.25
C ILE A 741 -8.79 -8.83 -41.84
N THR A 742 -9.56 -8.32 -40.87
CA THR A 742 -9.44 -8.73 -39.46
C THR A 742 -9.90 -10.17 -39.27
N ALA A 743 -10.96 -10.61 -39.95
CA ALA A 743 -11.43 -12.00 -39.88
C ALA A 743 -10.44 -13.00 -40.51
N LEU A 744 -9.92 -12.69 -41.70
CA LEU A 744 -8.89 -13.50 -42.37
C LEU A 744 -7.66 -13.63 -41.48
N GLU A 745 -7.15 -12.53 -40.91
CA GLU A 745 -6.00 -12.58 -40.01
C GLU A 745 -6.28 -13.31 -38.69
N CYS A 746 -7.48 -13.23 -38.12
CA CYS A 746 -7.85 -14.00 -36.93
C CYS A 746 -7.83 -15.50 -37.21
N ILE A 747 -8.53 -15.96 -38.25
CA ILE A 747 -8.62 -17.39 -38.59
C ILE A 747 -7.24 -17.95 -38.96
N TYR A 748 -6.45 -17.21 -39.76
CA TYR A 748 -5.09 -17.62 -40.13
C TYR A 748 -4.04 -17.46 -39.01
N SER A 749 -4.36 -16.80 -37.89
CA SER A 749 -3.47 -16.73 -36.72
C SER A 749 -3.80 -17.75 -35.64
N CYS A 750 -4.95 -18.45 -35.74
CA CYS A 750 -5.34 -19.43 -34.73
C CYS A 750 -4.36 -20.62 -34.70
N GLU A 751 -3.83 -20.94 -33.52
CA GLU A 751 -2.85 -22.02 -33.33
C GLU A 751 -3.54 -23.36 -32.96
N ARG A 752 -4.87 -23.34 -32.74
CA ARG A 752 -5.69 -24.52 -32.41
C ARG A 752 -6.20 -25.26 -33.63
N ASP A 753 -6.40 -26.57 -33.47
CA ASP A 753 -6.97 -27.46 -34.49
C ASP A 753 -8.37 -28.00 -34.19
N ASP A 754 -9.00 -27.59 -33.08
CA ASP A 754 -10.32 -28.03 -32.62
C ASP A 754 -11.44 -26.96 -32.72
N GLN A 755 -11.18 -25.84 -33.40
CA GLN A 755 -12.11 -24.69 -33.49
C GLN A 755 -12.70 -24.44 -34.89
N LEU A 756 -12.69 -25.44 -35.78
CA LEU A 756 -13.12 -25.28 -37.19
C LEU A 756 -14.54 -24.72 -37.34
N ALA A 757 -15.48 -25.12 -36.48
CA ALA A 757 -16.85 -24.59 -36.49
C ALA A 757 -16.89 -23.07 -36.27
N LEU A 758 -16.02 -22.53 -35.40
CA LEU A 758 -15.94 -21.08 -35.15
C LEU A 758 -15.35 -20.34 -36.36
N CYS A 759 -14.46 -20.97 -37.14
CA CYS A 759 -13.97 -20.40 -38.39
C CYS A 759 -15.11 -20.23 -39.42
N TYR A 760 -16.02 -21.21 -39.52
CA TYR A 760 -17.22 -21.11 -40.34
C TYR A 760 -18.21 -20.07 -39.79
N ASP A 761 -18.45 -20.01 -38.48
CA ASP A 761 -19.30 -18.98 -37.87
C ASP A 761 -18.76 -17.56 -38.15
N ILE A 762 -17.42 -17.37 -38.18
CA ILE A 762 -16.77 -16.11 -38.55
C ILE A 762 -16.91 -15.83 -40.05
N LEU A 763 -16.75 -16.84 -40.92
CA LEU A 763 -16.99 -16.71 -42.36
C LEU A 763 -18.42 -16.25 -42.66
N GLU A 764 -19.42 -16.81 -41.98
CA GLU A 764 -20.83 -16.36 -42.04
C GLU A 764 -21.07 -14.94 -41.52
N CYS A 765 -20.08 -14.29 -40.87
CA CYS A 765 -20.20 -12.89 -40.47
C CYS A 765 -19.83 -11.89 -41.58
N LEU A 766 -19.17 -12.36 -42.64
CA LEU A 766 -18.59 -11.50 -43.67
C LEU A 766 -19.63 -11.00 -44.70
N PRO A 767 -19.37 -9.85 -45.35
CA PRO A 767 -20.20 -9.37 -46.45
C PRO A 767 -20.13 -10.32 -47.65
N GLN A 768 -21.27 -10.54 -48.30
CA GLN A 768 -21.32 -11.26 -49.59
C GLN A 768 -20.75 -10.37 -50.71
N ARG A 769 -20.14 -10.98 -51.74
CA ARG A 769 -19.58 -10.28 -52.91
C ARG A 769 -20.66 -9.41 -53.57
N GLY A 770 -20.34 -8.15 -53.84
CA GLY A 770 -21.29 -7.13 -54.33
C GLY A 770 -22.01 -6.32 -53.23
N TYR A 771 -21.64 -6.48 -51.95
CA TYR A 771 -22.07 -5.58 -50.88
C TYR A 771 -21.17 -4.33 -50.78
N GLY A 772 -21.79 -3.16 -50.58
CA GLY A 772 -21.09 -1.89 -50.40
C GLY A 772 -20.61 -1.24 -51.70
N GLN A 773 -19.45 -0.60 -51.67
CA GLN A 773 -18.78 -0.06 -52.86
C GLN A 773 -17.71 -1.03 -53.33
N GLU A 774 -17.74 -1.42 -54.60
CA GLU A 774 -16.72 -2.28 -55.19
C GLU A 774 -15.44 -1.46 -55.49
N THR A 775 -14.31 -1.96 -54.99
CA THR A 775 -12.97 -1.45 -55.27
C THR A 775 -12.04 -2.62 -55.57
N ASP A 776 -10.90 -2.37 -56.23
CA ASP A 776 -9.90 -3.41 -56.50
C ASP A 776 -9.45 -4.15 -55.22
N LYS A 777 -9.32 -3.40 -54.10
CA LYS A 777 -9.02 -3.92 -52.76
C LYS A 777 -10.15 -4.81 -52.24
N THR A 778 -11.40 -4.37 -52.35
CA THR A 778 -12.58 -5.14 -51.91
C THR A 778 -12.74 -6.43 -52.74
N SER A 779 -12.47 -6.39 -54.07
CA SER A 779 -12.46 -7.61 -54.90
C SER A 779 -11.39 -8.59 -54.45
N ALA A 780 -10.14 -8.14 -54.29
CA ALA A 780 -9.04 -9.00 -53.84
C ALA A 780 -9.28 -9.58 -52.43
N LEU A 781 -10.00 -8.88 -51.57
CA LEU A 781 -10.44 -9.41 -50.27
C LEU A 781 -11.52 -10.49 -50.41
N HIS A 782 -12.49 -10.34 -51.31
CA HIS A 782 -13.43 -11.42 -51.62
C HIS A 782 -12.72 -12.63 -52.23
N ASP A 783 -11.75 -12.43 -53.14
CA ASP A 783 -10.96 -13.52 -53.73
C ASP A 783 -10.17 -14.28 -52.64
N ALA A 784 -9.69 -13.60 -51.59
CA ALA A 784 -9.03 -14.20 -50.43
C ALA A 784 -10.01 -14.87 -49.42
N VAL A 785 -11.28 -14.46 -49.40
CA VAL A 785 -12.36 -15.12 -48.64
C VAL A 785 -12.84 -16.39 -49.35
N ASP A 786 -12.93 -16.37 -50.68
CA ASP A 786 -13.24 -17.55 -51.50
C ASP A 786 -12.11 -18.60 -51.41
N GLU A 787 -10.83 -18.17 -51.29
CA GLU A 787 -9.70 -19.06 -50.94
C GLU A 787 -9.83 -19.61 -49.51
N LEU A 788 -10.25 -18.79 -48.53
CA LEU A 788 -10.48 -19.26 -47.16
C LEU A 788 -11.55 -20.36 -47.12
N GLU A 789 -12.67 -20.22 -47.83
CA GLU A 789 -13.72 -21.26 -47.85
C GLU A 789 -13.17 -22.61 -48.36
N GLN A 790 -12.31 -22.59 -49.38
CA GLN A 790 -11.64 -23.79 -49.91
C GLN A 790 -10.67 -24.39 -48.89
N ILE A 791 -9.91 -23.56 -48.16
CA ILE A 791 -9.00 -23.97 -47.08
C ILE A 791 -9.76 -24.56 -45.89
N LEU A 792 -10.91 -23.99 -45.51
CA LEU A 792 -11.77 -24.54 -44.46
C LEU A 792 -12.38 -25.88 -44.88
N SER A 793 -12.83 -26.05 -46.13
CA SER A 793 -13.33 -27.34 -46.62
C SER A 793 -12.24 -28.42 -46.64
N VAL A 794 -10.99 -28.06 -46.91
CA VAL A 794 -9.85 -28.99 -46.77
C VAL A 794 -9.53 -29.31 -45.29
N SER A 795 -9.77 -28.37 -44.38
CA SER A 795 -9.64 -28.57 -42.94
C SER A 795 -10.74 -29.49 -42.39
N GLU A 796 -11.97 -29.36 -42.91
CA GLU A 796 -13.11 -30.25 -42.63
C GLU A 796 -12.81 -31.70 -43.05
N LEU A 797 -12.25 -31.89 -44.25
CA LEU A 797 -11.84 -33.23 -44.72
C LEU A 797 -10.71 -33.84 -43.87
N LEU A 798 -9.80 -33.02 -43.33
CA LEU A 798 -8.78 -33.48 -42.38
C LEU A 798 -9.39 -33.86 -41.01
N GLU A 799 -10.35 -33.08 -40.51
CA GLU A 799 -11.08 -33.37 -39.28
C GLU A 799 -11.91 -34.67 -39.40
N LYS A 800 -12.69 -34.82 -40.48
CA LYS A 800 -13.47 -36.01 -40.85
C LYS A 800 -12.68 -37.31 -40.71
N HIS A 801 -11.38 -37.29 -41.05
CA HIS A 801 -10.50 -38.47 -41.00
C HIS A 801 -9.71 -38.62 -39.69
N GLY A 802 -9.79 -37.67 -38.77
CA GLY A 802 -9.05 -37.69 -37.49
C GLY A 802 -7.63 -37.13 -37.56
N LEU A 803 -7.37 -36.23 -38.52
CA LEU A 803 -6.09 -35.53 -38.70
C LEU A 803 -6.27 -34.00 -38.72
N GLN A 804 -7.17 -33.51 -37.85
CA GLN A 804 -7.31 -32.08 -37.48
C GLN A 804 -5.96 -31.37 -37.47
N LYS A 805 -5.89 -30.17 -38.07
CA LYS A 805 -4.72 -29.27 -38.09
C LYS A 805 -5.20 -27.82 -38.09
N PRO A 806 -4.41 -26.85 -37.58
CA PRO A 806 -4.81 -25.45 -37.59
C PRO A 806 -4.97 -24.96 -39.03
N VAL A 807 -5.90 -24.02 -39.26
CA VAL A 807 -6.22 -23.52 -40.61
C VAL A 807 -4.98 -22.91 -41.30
N SER A 808 -4.10 -22.29 -40.51
CA SER A 808 -2.77 -21.81 -40.92
C SER A 808 -1.90 -22.90 -41.57
N PHE A 809 -1.88 -24.13 -41.04
CA PHE A 809 -1.08 -25.23 -41.61
C PHE A 809 -1.51 -25.57 -43.05
N VAL A 810 -2.81 -25.55 -43.34
CA VAL A 810 -3.31 -25.83 -44.70
C VAL A 810 -2.94 -24.68 -45.65
N LYS A 811 -3.09 -23.44 -45.21
CA LYS A 811 -2.66 -22.25 -45.96
C LYS A 811 -1.17 -22.27 -46.28
N ASP A 812 -0.33 -22.51 -45.28
CA ASP A 812 1.14 -22.41 -45.38
C ASP A 812 1.76 -23.59 -46.16
N THR A 813 1.03 -24.70 -46.32
CA THR A 813 1.48 -25.86 -47.10
C THR A 813 0.88 -25.96 -48.50
N LYS A 814 -0.09 -25.10 -48.88
CA LYS A 814 -0.83 -25.20 -50.16
C LYS A 814 0.08 -25.26 -51.39
N ASP A 815 1.13 -24.43 -51.40
CA ASP A 815 2.11 -24.32 -52.50
C ASP A 815 3.30 -25.30 -52.35
N ASN A 816 3.41 -25.98 -51.20
CA ASN A 816 4.54 -26.86 -50.89
C ASN A 816 4.21 -28.31 -51.22
N ALA A 817 4.48 -28.71 -52.48
CA ALA A 817 4.29 -30.08 -52.95
C ALA A 817 4.98 -31.16 -52.08
N GLY A 818 6.07 -30.81 -51.37
CA GLY A 818 6.75 -31.72 -50.45
C GLY A 818 5.94 -32.02 -49.18
N GLU A 819 5.39 -30.99 -48.52
CA GLU A 819 4.52 -31.16 -47.35
C GLU A 819 3.13 -31.67 -47.74
N ALA A 820 2.58 -31.22 -48.88
CA ALA A 820 1.34 -31.76 -49.44
C ALA A 820 1.45 -33.27 -49.68
N ARG A 821 2.54 -33.76 -50.29
CA ARG A 821 2.76 -35.21 -50.47
C ARG A 821 2.84 -35.94 -49.13
N LYS A 822 3.54 -35.38 -48.14
CA LYS A 822 3.63 -35.94 -46.78
C LYS A 822 2.28 -35.98 -46.06
N LEU A 823 1.43 -34.96 -46.24
CA LEU A 823 0.09 -34.91 -45.67
C LEU A 823 -0.80 -36.01 -46.24
N MET A 824 -0.84 -36.16 -47.57
CA MET A 824 -1.57 -37.24 -48.25
C MET A 824 -1.12 -38.63 -47.79
N ILE A 825 0.19 -38.85 -47.65
CA ILE A 825 0.76 -40.10 -47.12
C ILE A 825 0.40 -40.33 -45.64
N ARG A 826 0.36 -39.26 -44.83
CA ARG A 826 -0.03 -39.33 -43.41
C ARG A 826 -1.51 -39.69 -43.29
N LEU A 827 -2.36 -39.13 -44.16
CA LEU A 827 -3.79 -39.38 -44.24
C LEU A 827 -4.11 -40.84 -44.58
N THR A 828 -3.55 -41.37 -45.67
CA THR A 828 -3.74 -42.77 -46.05
C THR A 828 -3.17 -43.75 -45.03
N ARG A 829 -1.99 -43.48 -44.45
CA ARG A 829 -1.36 -44.35 -43.45
C ARG A 829 -2.03 -44.27 -42.07
N HIS A 830 -2.67 -43.16 -41.71
CA HIS A 830 -3.50 -43.08 -40.50
C HIS A 830 -4.75 -43.95 -40.66
N MET A 831 -5.44 -43.83 -41.80
CA MET A 831 -6.61 -44.64 -42.14
C MET A 831 -6.27 -46.13 -42.21
N GLY A 832 -5.21 -46.51 -42.92
CA GLY A 832 -4.74 -47.91 -43.02
C GLY A 832 -4.27 -48.55 -41.71
N ARG A 833 -4.20 -47.80 -40.60
CA ARG A 833 -3.85 -48.30 -39.26
C ARG A 833 -5.05 -48.42 -38.30
N LYS A 834 -6.25 -47.99 -38.70
CA LYS A 834 -7.45 -48.13 -37.86
C LYS A 834 -7.83 -49.62 -37.74
N GLN A 835 -8.20 -50.04 -36.54
CA GLN A 835 -8.77 -51.37 -36.26
C GLN A 835 -10.22 -51.23 -35.76
N PRO A 836 -11.17 -52.04 -36.24
CA PRO A 836 -11.05 -53.03 -37.31
C PRO A 836 -10.68 -52.38 -38.67
N SER A 837 -10.20 -53.21 -39.60
CA SER A 837 -9.74 -52.76 -40.92
C SER A 837 -10.85 -52.06 -41.72
N ILE A 838 -10.49 -50.94 -42.35
CA ILE A 838 -11.42 -50.10 -43.12
C ILE A 838 -11.97 -50.83 -44.36
N SER A 839 -13.24 -50.60 -44.65
CA SER A 839 -13.95 -51.21 -45.79
C SER A 839 -13.61 -50.58 -47.14
N GLU A 840 -13.84 -51.33 -48.23
CA GLU A 840 -13.61 -50.87 -49.61
C GLU A 840 -14.33 -49.56 -49.95
N THR A 841 -15.55 -49.35 -49.43
CA THR A 841 -16.32 -48.12 -49.66
C THR A 841 -15.67 -46.92 -48.97
N GLN A 842 -15.25 -47.07 -47.71
CA GLN A 842 -14.57 -46.02 -46.95
C GLN A 842 -13.18 -45.69 -47.53
N TRP A 843 -12.48 -46.69 -48.09
CA TRP A 843 -11.27 -46.44 -48.87
C TRP A 843 -11.57 -45.63 -50.14
N LYS A 844 -12.64 -45.95 -50.88
CA LYS A 844 -13.05 -45.19 -52.08
C LYS A 844 -13.53 -43.76 -51.74
N GLU A 845 -14.19 -43.57 -50.60
CA GLU A 845 -14.53 -42.25 -50.04
C GLU A 845 -13.26 -41.45 -49.74
N LEU A 846 -12.29 -42.04 -49.03
CA LEU A 846 -10.99 -41.41 -48.73
C LEU A 846 -10.26 -40.96 -50.02
N LEU A 847 -10.31 -41.75 -51.09
CA LEU A 847 -9.73 -41.38 -52.38
C LEU A 847 -10.42 -40.18 -53.01
N GLN A 848 -11.76 -40.06 -52.89
CA GLN A 848 -12.47 -38.86 -53.35
C GLN A 848 -12.10 -37.66 -52.47
N ASP A 849 -12.08 -37.80 -51.14
CA ASP A 849 -11.69 -36.71 -50.24
C ASP A 849 -10.25 -36.20 -50.53
N MET A 850 -9.30 -37.10 -50.82
CA MET A 850 -7.93 -36.74 -51.23
C MET A 850 -7.89 -35.96 -52.55
N LEU A 851 -8.73 -36.33 -53.52
CA LEU A 851 -8.81 -35.65 -54.82
C LEU A 851 -9.52 -34.30 -54.69
N ASP A 852 -10.55 -34.19 -53.85
CA ASP A 852 -11.18 -32.93 -53.45
C ASP A 852 -10.17 -31.98 -52.80
N MET A 853 -9.33 -32.49 -51.89
CA MET A 853 -8.25 -31.71 -51.27
C MET A 853 -7.19 -31.24 -52.27
N GLN A 854 -6.86 -32.08 -53.26
CA GLN A 854 -5.93 -31.73 -54.35
C GLN A 854 -6.52 -30.71 -55.32
N GLN A 855 -7.82 -30.83 -55.65
CA GLN A 855 -8.51 -29.91 -56.56
C GLN A 855 -8.80 -28.55 -55.92
N LYS A 856 -9.15 -28.51 -54.63
CA LYS A 856 -9.50 -27.27 -53.91
C LYS A 856 -8.27 -26.45 -53.48
N VAL A 857 -7.25 -27.08 -52.91
CA VAL A 857 -6.12 -26.35 -52.30
C VAL A 857 -4.76 -26.84 -52.78
N TYR A 858 -4.49 -28.16 -52.71
CA TYR A 858 -3.16 -28.72 -53.01
C TYR A 858 -2.92 -28.93 -54.51
N THR A 859 -3.21 -27.91 -55.31
CA THR A 859 -3.05 -27.89 -56.78
C THR A 859 -1.60 -28.03 -57.23
N CYS A 860 -0.63 -27.84 -56.32
CA CYS A 860 0.78 -28.18 -56.52
C CYS A 860 1.05 -29.69 -56.69
N LEU A 861 0.13 -30.55 -56.27
CA LEU A 861 0.14 -31.99 -56.56
C LEU A 861 -0.65 -32.31 -57.82
N GLN A 862 -0.22 -33.32 -58.57
CA GLN A 862 -1.01 -33.89 -59.65
C GLN A 862 -1.99 -34.94 -59.09
N SER A 863 -3.14 -35.12 -59.75
CA SER A 863 -4.11 -36.18 -59.44
C SER A 863 -3.46 -37.56 -59.30
N ASP A 864 -2.58 -37.85 -60.25
CA ASP A 864 -1.82 -39.09 -60.43
C ASP A 864 -0.99 -39.42 -59.18
N THR A 865 -0.41 -38.40 -58.54
CA THR A 865 0.34 -38.55 -57.30
C THR A 865 -0.55 -39.00 -56.13
N CYS A 866 -1.81 -38.59 -56.11
CA CYS A 866 -2.78 -39.04 -55.10
C CYS A 866 -3.17 -40.50 -55.31
N TYR A 867 -3.41 -40.92 -56.57
CA TYR A 867 -3.64 -42.34 -56.91
C TYR A 867 -2.42 -43.22 -56.58
N GLU A 868 -1.20 -42.75 -56.84
CA GLU A 868 0.02 -43.46 -56.43
C GLU A 868 0.11 -43.65 -54.91
N ILE A 869 -0.02 -42.58 -54.13
CA ILE A 869 0.06 -42.63 -52.66
C ILE A 869 -1.00 -43.54 -52.07
N PHE A 870 -2.22 -43.49 -52.61
CA PHE A 870 -3.32 -44.34 -52.20
C PHE A 870 -3.03 -45.82 -52.49
N THR A 871 -2.52 -46.12 -53.69
CA THR A 871 -2.13 -47.48 -54.11
C THR A 871 -0.95 -48.02 -53.28
N GLU A 872 0.10 -47.21 -53.07
CA GLU A 872 1.22 -47.49 -52.15
C GLU A 872 0.71 -47.86 -50.75
N SER A 873 -0.26 -47.11 -50.24
CA SER A 873 -0.80 -47.28 -48.90
C SER A 873 -1.73 -48.49 -48.75
N LEU A 874 -2.51 -48.83 -49.78
CA LEU A 874 -3.29 -50.06 -49.82
C LEU A 874 -2.38 -51.30 -49.86
N LEU A 875 -1.33 -51.27 -50.69
CA LEU A 875 -0.35 -52.35 -50.76
C LEU A 875 0.34 -52.59 -49.41
N CYS A 876 0.76 -51.53 -48.70
CA CYS A 876 1.41 -51.61 -47.38
C CYS A 876 0.43 -51.67 -46.18
N SER A 877 -0.87 -51.94 -46.39
CA SER A 877 -1.90 -51.91 -45.32
C SER A 877 -2.04 -53.20 -44.49
N SER A 878 -1.20 -54.22 -44.74
CA SER A 878 -1.23 -55.54 -44.09
C SER A 878 -2.55 -56.31 -44.22
N SER A 879 -3.34 -56.06 -45.28
CA SER A 879 -4.59 -56.76 -45.57
C SER A 879 -4.65 -57.25 -47.02
N ILE A 880 -5.03 -58.51 -47.21
CA ILE A 880 -5.15 -59.15 -48.53
C ILE A 880 -6.24 -58.48 -49.39
N ASP A 881 -7.38 -58.13 -48.80
CA ASP A 881 -8.48 -57.48 -49.52
C ASP A 881 -8.08 -56.08 -50.03
N ASN A 882 -7.30 -55.34 -49.24
CA ASN A 882 -6.75 -54.04 -49.63
C ASN A 882 -5.68 -54.18 -50.74
N ILE A 883 -4.85 -55.22 -50.70
CA ILE A 883 -3.87 -55.53 -51.76
C ILE A 883 -4.61 -55.86 -53.07
N HIS A 884 -5.70 -56.62 -53.01
CA HIS A 884 -6.55 -56.86 -54.18
C HIS A 884 -7.23 -55.58 -54.69
N LEU A 885 -7.68 -54.68 -53.81
CA LEU A 885 -8.20 -53.36 -54.19
C LEU A 885 -7.14 -52.51 -54.89
N ALA A 886 -5.89 -52.51 -54.42
CA ALA A 886 -4.78 -51.84 -55.11
C ALA A 886 -4.57 -52.40 -56.52
N GLY A 887 -4.70 -53.72 -56.71
CA GLY A 887 -4.67 -54.37 -58.03
C GLY A 887 -5.73 -53.87 -59.00
N GLN A 888 -6.93 -53.49 -58.52
CA GLN A 888 -7.98 -52.90 -59.38
C GLN A 888 -7.61 -51.50 -59.91
N MET A 889 -6.72 -50.80 -59.19
CA MET A 889 -6.27 -49.43 -59.45
C MET A 889 -4.93 -49.34 -60.18
N MET A 890 -4.29 -50.48 -60.48
CA MET A 890 -3.04 -50.58 -61.22
C MET A 890 -3.26 -51.15 -62.62
N HIS A 891 -2.32 -50.88 -63.54
CA HIS A 891 -2.17 -51.73 -64.72
C HIS A 891 -1.33 -52.95 -64.33
N CYS A 892 -1.95 -54.14 -64.38
CA CYS A 892 -1.39 -55.41 -63.89
C CYS A 892 -0.77 -56.31 -64.98
N SER A 893 -0.72 -55.86 -66.23
CA SER A 893 0.06 -56.48 -67.32
C SER A 893 0.32 -55.48 -68.46
N VAL A 894 1.35 -55.74 -69.28
CA VAL A 894 1.68 -54.95 -70.48
C VAL A 894 0.47 -54.81 -71.42
N TRP A 895 -0.31 -55.88 -71.58
CA TRP A 895 -1.50 -55.90 -72.46
C TRP A 895 -2.73 -55.20 -71.85
N SER A 896 -2.68 -54.74 -70.61
CA SER A 896 -3.75 -53.96 -69.98
C SER A 896 -3.80 -52.49 -70.45
N MET A 897 -2.92 -52.07 -71.37
CA MET A 897 -2.89 -50.72 -71.93
C MET A 897 -4.07 -50.42 -72.88
N ASP A 898 -4.52 -51.41 -73.68
CA ASP A 898 -5.37 -51.18 -74.86
C ASP A 898 -6.84 -51.66 -74.74
N GLN A 899 -7.36 -51.90 -73.52
CA GLN A 899 -8.79 -52.22 -73.34
C GLN A 899 -9.70 -50.98 -73.38
N LEU A 900 -9.76 -50.32 -74.55
CA LEU A 900 -10.79 -49.36 -74.92
C LEU A 900 -12.14 -50.07 -75.16
N ALA A 901 -12.77 -50.57 -74.09
CA ALA A 901 -13.99 -51.38 -74.19
C ALA A 901 -15.06 -51.12 -73.11
N SER A 902 -16.17 -50.55 -73.56
CA SER A 902 -17.53 -51.04 -73.25
C SER A 902 -17.94 -51.24 -71.77
N SER A 903 -18.07 -50.15 -71.01
CA SER A 903 -19.11 -50.06 -69.97
C SER A 903 -19.72 -48.66 -69.90
N LYS A 904 -20.96 -48.54 -69.39
CA LYS A 904 -21.62 -47.24 -69.18
C LYS A 904 -21.19 -46.63 -67.85
N GLY A 905 -19.93 -46.19 -67.77
CA GLY A 905 -19.35 -45.51 -66.60
C GLY A 905 -18.29 -44.50 -67.02
N LYS A 906 -17.91 -43.59 -66.11
CA LYS A 906 -16.72 -42.75 -66.31
C LYS A 906 -15.46 -43.64 -66.34
N PRO A 907 -14.44 -43.35 -67.17
CA PRO A 907 -13.18 -44.05 -67.08
C PRO A 907 -12.55 -43.82 -65.71
N GLN A 908 -12.21 -44.91 -65.01
CA GLN A 908 -11.45 -44.85 -63.77
C GLN A 908 -9.96 -44.73 -64.10
N TYR A 909 -9.27 -43.77 -63.49
CA TYR A 909 -7.82 -43.66 -63.58
C TYR A 909 -7.15 -44.90 -62.97
N ARG A 910 -6.02 -45.33 -63.54
CA ARG A 910 -5.16 -46.38 -63.02
C ARG A 910 -3.69 -45.97 -63.05
N VAL A 911 -2.95 -46.37 -62.03
CA VAL A 911 -1.50 -46.16 -61.95
C VAL A 911 -0.81 -46.90 -63.11
N SER A 912 0.12 -46.24 -63.79
CA SER A 912 0.77 -46.76 -65.00
C SER A 912 1.50 -48.10 -64.76
N TYR A 913 1.64 -48.93 -65.79
CA TYR A 913 2.21 -50.28 -65.65
C TYR A 913 3.64 -50.27 -65.07
N ALA A 914 4.50 -49.38 -65.55
CA ALA A 914 5.87 -49.23 -65.03
C ALA A 914 5.89 -48.86 -63.54
N ARG A 915 5.04 -47.90 -63.14
CA ARG A 915 4.93 -47.46 -61.75
C ARG A 915 4.29 -48.52 -60.84
N SER A 916 3.36 -49.29 -61.39
CA SER A 916 2.72 -50.42 -60.70
C SER A 916 3.74 -51.50 -60.32
N ILE A 917 4.69 -51.82 -61.21
CA ILE A 917 5.82 -52.71 -60.90
C ILE A 917 6.66 -52.16 -59.74
N GLU A 918 7.00 -50.86 -59.75
CA GLU A 918 7.81 -50.26 -58.69
C GLU A 918 7.12 -50.33 -57.31
N LEU A 919 5.82 -49.99 -57.25
CA LEU A 919 5.05 -50.04 -56.00
C LEU A 919 4.87 -51.47 -55.48
N VAL A 920 4.57 -52.43 -56.38
CA VAL A 920 4.46 -53.85 -56.03
C VAL A 920 5.80 -54.42 -55.53
N LEU A 921 6.91 -54.08 -56.19
CA LEU A 921 8.25 -54.49 -55.74
C LEU A 921 8.61 -53.86 -54.39
N ALA A 922 8.28 -52.59 -54.16
CA ALA A 922 8.55 -51.92 -52.89
C ALA A 922 7.80 -52.61 -51.73
N ALA A 923 6.47 -52.78 -51.85
CA ALA A 923 5.66 -53.42 -50.82
C ALA A 923 6.00 -54.90 -50.63
N GLY A 924 6.22 -55.66 -51.72
CA GLY A 924 6.63 -57.06 -51.66
C GLY A 924 7.99 -57.24 -50.95
N ARG A 925 8.94 -56.34 -51.19
CA ARG A 925 10.23 -56.29 -50.48
C ARG A 925 10.10 -55.90 -49.02
N GLU A 926 9.24 -54.94 -48.70
CA GLU A 926 8.97 -54.50 -47.32
C GLU A 926 8.45 -55.68 -46.49
N TYR A 927 7.34 -56.31 -46.91
CA TYR A 927 6.79 -57.48 -46.21
C TYR A 927 7.80 -58.64 -46.11
N PHE A 928 8.54 -58.94 -47.18
CA PHE A 928 9.57 -59.98 -47.15
C PHE A 928 10.67 -59.66 -46.12
N ASN A 929 11.09 -58.40 -46.02
CA ASN A 929 12.15 -57.98 -45.10
C ASN A 929 11.67 -57.89 -43.65
N SER A 930 10.38 -57.62 -43.43
CA SER A 930 9.73 -57.60 -42.11
C SER A 930 9.39 -59.00 -41.59
N SER A 931 9.33 -60.00 -42.45
CA SER A 931 8.98 -61.38 -42.09
C SER A 931 10.00 -62.05 -41.17
N THR A 932 9.48 -62.74 -40.16
CA THR A 932 10.27 -63.51 -39.17
C THR A 932 10.50 -64.97 -39.56
N SER A 933 9.70 -65.53 -40.48
CA SER A 933 9.74 -66.96 -40.86
C SER A 933 8.93 -67.21 -42.13
N LEU A 934 9.03 -68.41 -42.72
CA LEU A 934 8.22 -68.76 -43.91
C LEU A 934 6.71 -68.77 -43.63
N THR A 935 6.32 -69.07 -42.39
CA THR A 935 4.93 -69.14 -41.90
C THR A 935 4.40 -67.82 -41.32
N ASP A 936 5.17 -66.75 -41.41
CA ASP A 936 4.74 -65.40 -41.06
C ASP A 936 3.71 -64.88 -42.07
N SER A 937 2.63 -64.25 -41.60
CA SER A 937 1.61 -63.61 -42.45
C SER A 937 2.20 -62.61 -43.46
N CYS A 938 3.35 -62.00 -43.15
CA CYS A 938 4.05 -61.12 -44.07
C CYS A 938 4.52 -61.85 -45.35
N MET A 939 4.82 -63.16 -45.29
CA MET A 939 5.18 -63.93 -46.50
C MET A 939 4.01 -64.11 -47.46
N ASP A 940 2.79 -64.25 -46.92
CA ASP A 940 1.57 -64.36 -47.73
C ASP A 940 1.18 -63.00 -48.33
N LEU A 941 1.33 -61.92 -47.57
CA LEU A 941 1.15 -60.54 -48.06
C LEU A 941 2.20 -60.18 -49.14
N ALA A 942 3.48 -60.51 -48.93
CA ALA A 942 4.53 -60.33 -49.92
C ALA A 942 4.23 -61.06 -51.23
N ARG A 943 3.79 -62.32 -51.13
CA ARG A 943 3.40 -63.14 -52.28
C ARG A 943 2.16 -62.58 -52.99
N CYS A 944 1.16 -62.13 -52.23
CA CYS A 944 -0.06 -61.51 -52.75
C CYS A 944 0.27 -60.25 -53.57
N CYS A 945 1.08 -59.33 -53.03
CA CYS A 945 1.56 -58.15 -53.74
C CYS A 945 2.27 -58.52 -55.05
N LEU A 946 3.28 -59.39 -54.99
CA LEU A 946 4.09 -59.78 -56.17
C LEU A 946 3.25 -60.48 -57.24
N GLN A 947 2.21 -61.22 -56.86
CA GLN A 947 1.29 -61.91 -57.77
C GLN A 947 0.23 -60.99 -58.41
N LEU A 948 0.16 -59.70 -58.06
CA LEU A 948 -0.69 -58.74 -58.76
C LEU A 948 -0.23 -58.46 -60.20
N ILE A 949 1.05 -58.63 -60.53
CA ILE A 949 1.60 -58.42 -61.87
C ILE A 949 1.64 -59.75 -62.61
N VAL A 950 0.65 -59.98 -63.47
CA VAL A 950 0.32 -61.32 -64.01
C VAL A 950 1.40 -61.87 -64.94
N ASP A 951 2.05 -60.99 -65.69
CA ASP A 951 3.14 -61.30 -66.63
C ASP A 951 4.52 -61.44 -65.97
N SER A 952 4.62 -61.26 -64.64
CA SER A 952 5.79 -61.62 -63.82
C SER A 952 7.15 -61.22 -64.42
N PRO A 953 7.40 -59.92 -64.68
CA PRO A 953 8.67 -59.44 -65.22
C PRO A 953 9.85 -59.85 -64.34
N SER A 954 11.06 -59.95 -64.92
CA SER A 954 12.24 -60.55 -64.29
C SER A 954 12.43 -60.13 -62.82
N ALA A 955 12.42 -58.83 -62.54
CA ALA A 955 12.58 -58.26 -61.20
C ALA A 955 11.55 -58.77 -60.15
N ILE A 956 10.31 -59.07 -60.56
CA ILE A 956 9.27 -59.67 -59.70
C ILE A 956 9.50 -61.18 -59.57
N GLN A 957 9.95 -61.84 -60.65
CA GLN A 957 10.25 -63.27 -60.62
C GLN A 957 11.41 -63.60 -59.66
N GLU A 958 12.43 -62.74 -59.51
CA GLU A 958 13.53 -62.97 -58.54
C GLU A 958 13.04 -62.91 -57.09
N GLU A 959 12.12 -62.01 -56.77
CA GLU A 959 11.52 -61.91 -55.43
C GLU A 959 10.63 -63.14 -55.13
N LEU A 960 9.87 -63.61 -56.13
CA LEU A 960 9.11 -64.86 -56.04
C LEU A 960 10.01 -66.09 -55.93
N ASP A 961 11.15 -66.12 -56.62
CA ASP A 961 12.16 -67.19 -56.52
C ASP A 961 12.82 -67.20 -55.13
N LEU A 962 13.06 -66.02 -54.54
CA LEU A 962 13.59 -65.89 -53.18
C LEU A 962 12.59 -66.38 -52.11
N ILE A 963 11.29 -66.12 -52.30
CA ILE A 963 10.21 -66.70 -51.47
C ILE A 963 10.17 -68.23 -51.61
N ARG A 964 10.32 -68.78 -52.83
CA ARG A 964 10.39 -70.24 -53.05
C ARG A 964 11.65 -70.84 -52.43
N ALA A 965 12.80 -70.16 -52.50
CA ALA A 965 14.06 -70.62 -51.94
C ALA A 965 13.98 -70.84 -50.42
N LEU A 966 13.27 -69.98 -49.69
CA LEU A 966 13.01 -70.16 -48.25
C LEU A 966 12.26 -71.48 -47.95
N GLY A 967 11.31 -71.88 -48.80
CA GLY A 967 10.65 -73.18 -48.69
C GLY A 967 11.63 -74.36 -48.78
N TYR A 968 12.53 -74.33 -49.76
CA TYR A 968 13.58 -75.34 -49.89
C TYR A 968 14.60 -75.30 -48.74
N LEU A 969 14.97 -74.11 -48.24
CA LEU A 969 15.87 -73.96 -47.09
C LEU A 969 15.26 -74.59 -45.82
N GLU A 970 13.99 -74.34 -45.54
CA GLU A 970 13.30 -74.95 -44.39
C GLU A 970 13.06 -76.46 -44.57
N GLU A 971 12.77 -76.95 -45.78
CA GLU A 971 12.75 -78.40 -46.08
C GLU A 971 14.09 -79.09 -45.77
N PHE A 972 15.22 -78.42 -45.97
CA PHE A 972 16.55 -78.93 -45.62
C PHE A 972 16.95 -78.68 -44.16
N GLY A 973 16.10 -78.01 -43.37
CA GLY A 973 16.31 -77.72 -41.95
C GLY A 973 17.02 -76.40 -41.64
N VAL A 974 17.36 -75.59 -42.65
CA VAL A 974 18.08 -74.32 -42.48
C VAL A 974 17.11 -73.22 -42.06
N LYS A 975 17.03 -72.95 -40.75
CA LYS A 975 16.23 -71.86 -40.18
C LYS A 975 16.99 -70.55 -40.21
N ILE A 976 16.72 -69.73 -41.22
CA ILE A 976 17.36 -68.44 -41.49
C ILE A 976 16.30 -67.36 -41.74
N LEU A 977 16.54 -66.12 -41.32
CA LEU A 977 15.58 -65.03 -41.54
C LEU A 977 15.52 -64.67 -43.05
N PRO A 978 14.33 -64.37 -43.61
CA PRO A 978 14.18 -63.90 -44.99
C PRO A 978 15.16 -62.77 -45.36
N LEU A 979 15.28 -61.75 -44.52
CA LEU A 979 16.23 -60.64 -44.71
C LEU A 979 17.70 -61.10 -44.76
N GLN A 980 18.09 -62.11 -43.97
CA GLN A 980 19.44 -62.68 -44.02
C GLN A 980 19.70 -63.40 -45.35
N VAL A 981 18.72 -64.15 -45.87
CA VAL A 981 18.81 -64.79 -47.20
C VAL A 981 18.95 -63.73 -48.30
N ARG A 982 18.22 -62.61 -48.22
CA ARG A 982 18.39 -61.49 -49.17
C ARG A 982 19.81 -60.93 -49.14
N LEU A 983 20.36 -60.68 -47.95
CA LEU A 983 21.65 -60.01 -47.73
C LEU A 983 22.89 -60.93 -47.90
N CYS A 984 22.71 -62.26 -47.93
CA CYS A 984 23.80 -63.24 -48.01
C CYS A 984 24.59 -63.16 -49.33
N SER A 985 25.75 -62.50 -49.34
CA SER A 985 26.57 -62.30 -50.55
C SER A 985 27.10 -63.60 -51.15
N ASP A 986 27.61 -64.52 -50.31
CA ASP A 986 27.94 -65.87 -50.74
C ASP A 986 26.69 -66.77 -50.74
N ARG A 987 25.91 -66.73 -51.83
CA ARG A 987 24.74 -67.61 -52.01
C ARG A 987 25.08 -69.11 -51.96
N LEU A 988 26.33 -69.51 -52.18
CA LEU A 988 26.76 -70.92 -52.12
C LEU A 988 26.89 -71.40 -50.66
N SER A 989 27.16 -70.50 -49.70
CA SER A 989 27.19 -70.84 -48.27
C SER A 989 25.87 -71.47 -47.79
N LEU A 990 24.72 -70.97 -48.24
CA LEU A 990 23.41 -71.51 -47.92
C LEU A 990 23.22 -72.97 -48.40
N ILE A 991 23.88 -73.37 -49.50
CA ILE A 991 23.88 -74.77 -49.96
C ILE A 991 24.76 -75.64 -49.04
N LYS A 992 25.89 -75.11 -48.55
CA LYS A 992 26.74 -75.78 -47.55
C LYS A 992 26.00 -75.95 -46.22
N ASP A 993 25.23 -74.95 -45.81
CA ASP A 993 24.40 -75.01 -44.61
C ASP A 993 23.33 -76.10 -44.73
N CYS A 994 22.64 -76.20 -45.87
CA CYS A 994 21.72 -77.32 -46.15
C CYS A 994 22.41 -78.68 -46.07
N LEU A 995 23.64 -78.79 -46.56
CA LEU A 995 24.41 -80.04 -46.53
C LEU A 995 24.91 -80.42 -45.13
N SER A 996 25.01 -79.47 -44.19
CA SER A 996 25.47 -79.71 -42.81
C SER A 996 24.36 -80.10 -41.84
N GLN A 997 23.09 -79.71 -42.07
CA GLN A 997 21.99 -79.99 -41.13
C GLN A 997 21.68 -81.49 -40.96
N LEU A 998 21.70 -82.27 -42.04
CA LEU A 998 21.37 -83.70 -42.01
C LEU A 998 22.30 -84.50 -42.92
N SER A 999 22.82 -85.61 -42.40
CA SER A 999 23.75 -86.53 -43.08
C SER A 999 23.18 -87.23 -44.32
N THR A 1000 21.91 -87.01 -44.66
CA THR A 1000 21.26 -87.54 -45.87
C THR A 1000 20.97 -86.48 -46.94
N ASN A 1001 21.17 -85.19 -46.67
CA ASN A 1001 20.75 -84.11 -47.57
C ASN A 1001 21.47 -84.14 -48.92
N TYR A 1002 22.73 -84.60 -48.98
CA TYR A 1002 23.46 -84.75 -50.25
C TYR A 1002 22.81 -85.76 -51.21
N LYS A 1003 21.95 -86.66 -50.72
CA LYS A 1003 21.22 -87.62 -51.59
C LYS A 1003 20.03 -86.98 -52.33
N GLN A 1004 19.73 -85.71 -52.06
CA GLN A 1004 18.66 -84.94 -52.71
C GLN A 1004 19.22 -83.92 -53.73
N SER A 1005 20.25 -84.31 -54.49
CA SER A 1005 20.97 -83.48 -55.47
C SER A 1005 20.05 -82.64 -56.37
N ALA A 1006 18.97 -83.22 -56.91
CA ALA A 1006 18.00 -82.51 -57.76
C ALA A 1006 17.28 -81.36 -57.03
N LYS A 1007 16.93 -81.53 -55.75
CA LYS A 1007 16.34 -80.44 -54.94
C LYS A 1007 17.39 -79.37 -54.57
N LEU A 1008 18.63 -79.76 -54.26
CA LEU A 1008 19.70 -78.80 -53.96
C LEU A 1008 20.12 -77.98 -55.18
N LEU A 1009 20.15 -78.58 -56.37
CA LEU A 1009 20.29 -77.85 -57.64
C LEU A 1009 19.09 -76.93 -57.93
N GLY A 1010 17.87 -77.37 -57.60
CA GLY A 1010 16.66 -76.53 -57.63
C GLY A 1010 16.78 -75.29 -56.72
N LEU A 1011 17.19 -75.48 -55.46
CA LEU A 1011 17.46 -74.41 -54.51
C LEU A 1011 18.57 -73.46 -55.01
N ALA A 1012 19.67 -73.99 -55.53
CA ALA A 1012 20.76 -73.17 -56.08
C ALA A 1012 20.34 -72.34 -57.30
N ASN A 1013 19.41 -72.86 -58.11
CA ASN A 1013 18.79 -72.10 -59.20
C ASN A 1013 17.93 -70.94 -58.68
N LEU A 1014 17.10 -71.18 -57.65
CA LEU A 1014 16.24 -70.16 -57.03
C LEU A 1014 17.06 -69.07 -56.30
N LEU A 1015 18.13 -69.47 -55.59
CA LEU A 1015 19.07 -68.56 -54.94
C LEU A 1015 20.00 -67.81 -55.92
N ARG A 1016 20.01 -68.22 -57.20
CA ARG A 1016 20.91 -67.74 -58.26
C ARG A 1016 22.39 -67.75 -57.86
N VAL A 1017 22.81 -68.89 -57.32
CA VAL A 1017 24.23 -69.21 -57.11
C VAL A 1017 24.98 -69.05 -58.44
N ALA A 1018 26.16 -68.44 -58.40
CA ALA A 1018 26.97 -68.03 -59.56
C ALA A 1018 26.31 -67.02 -60.54
N GLY A 1019 25.29 -66.27 -60.11
CA GLY A 1019 24.59 -65.32 -60.98
C GLY A 1019 23.79 -66.07 -62.05
N ASP A 1020 23.94 -65.71 -63.32
CA ASP A 1020 23.26 -66.38 -64.44
C ASP A 1020 24.02 -67.59 -65.02
N ASP A 1021 25.26 -67.87 -64.58
CA ASP A 1021 26.05 -68.99 -65.10
C ASP A 1021 25.55 -70.33 -64.54
N GLN A 1022 24.73 -71.02 -65.34
CA GLN A 1022 24.16 -72.33 -65.01
C GLN A 1022 25.22 -73.45 -64.92
N ILE A 1023 26.36 -73.32 -65.63
CA ILE A 1023 27.41 -74.35 -65.67
C ILE A 1023 28.26 -74.24 -64.41
N GLU A 1024 28.74 -73.03 -64.09
CA GLU A 1024 29.43 -72.75 -62.83
C GLU A 1024 28.55 -73.09 -61.63
N ARG A 1025 27.27 -72.72 -61.66
CA ARG A 1025 26.28 -73.07 -60.62
C ARG A 1025 26.17 -74.59 -60.43
N LYS A 1026 25.93 -75.35 -61.50
CA LYS A 1026 25.80 -76.82 -61.39
C LYS A 1026 27.10 -77.45 -60.91
N GLY A 1027 28.24 -76.99 -61.42
CA GLY A 1027 29.57 -77.46 -61.06
C GLY A 1027 29.91 -77.24 -59.58
N GLN A 1028 29.70 -76.01 -59.07
CA GLN A 1028 29.92 -75.69 -57.66
C GLN A 1028 29.08 -76.57 -56.73
N VAL A 1029 27.77 -76.74 -57.02
CA VAL A 1029 26.87 -77.55 -56.17
C VAL A 1029 27.24 -79.03 -56.24
N LEU A 1030 27.57 -79.58 -57.41
CA LEU A 1030 28.01 -80.97 -57.53
C LEU A 1030 29.33 -81.24 -56.79
N ILE A 1031 30.28 -80.29 -56.76
CA ILE A 1031 31.51 -80.45 -55.96
C ILE A 1031 31.17 -80.62 -54.47
N LEU A 1032 30.32 -79.76 -53.90
CA LEU A 1032 29.90 -79.88 -52.49
C LEU A 1032 29.16 -81.21 -52.19
N LEU A 1033 28.43 -81.73 -53.18
CA LEU A 1033 27.76 -83.03 -53.08
C LEU A 1033 28.76 -84.19 -53.07
N VAL A 1034 29.84 -84.11 -53.85
CA VAL A 1034 30.94 -85.10 -53.80
C VAL A 1034 31.70 -85.01 -52.47
N GLU A 1035 32.09 -83.81 -52.03
CA GLU A 1035 32.76 -83.60 -50.73
C GLU A 1035 31.97 -84.22 -49.59
N GLN A 1036 30.66 -83.96 -49.53
CA GLN A 1036 29.82 -84.49 -48.46
C GLN A 1036 29.54 -85.99 -48.59
N ALA A 1037 29.44 -86.53 -49.81
CA ALA A 1037 29.35 -87.97 -50.03
C ALA A 1037 30.64 -88.71 -49.61
N LEU A 1038 31.82 -88.12 -49.88
CA LEU A 1038 33.12 -88.64 -49.43
C LEU A 1038 33.24 -88.62 -47.90
N ASN A 1039 32.84 -87.52 -47.24
CA ASN A 1039 32.82 -87.42 -45.77
C ASN A 1039 32.00 -88.53 -45.11
N PHE A 1040 30.89 -88.94 -45.72
CA PHE A 1040 30.03 -90.04 -45.25
C PHE A 1040 30.35 -91.41 -45.88
N GLN A 1041 31.47 -91.53 -46.62
CA GLN A 1041 31.93 -92.75 -47.31
C GLN A 1041 30.91 -93.37 -48.28
N ASP A 1042 29.95 -92.58 -48.80
CA ASP A 1042 29.07 -92.99 -49.90
C ASP A 1042 29.79 -92.78 -51.24
N TYR A 1043 30.78 -93.63 -51.48
CA TYR A 1043 31.59 -93.63 -52.70
C TYR A 1043 30.73 -93.81 -53.97
N LYS A 1044 29.52 -94.38 -53.86
CA LYS A 1044 28.59 -94.55 -54.98
C LYS A 1044 27.91 -93.23 -55.36
N ALA A 1045 27.48 -92.44 -54.37
CA ALA A 1045 26.97 -91.08 -54.60
C ALA A 1045 28.09 -90.15 -55.09
N ALA A 1046 29.29 -90.24 -54.49
CA ALA A 1046 30.46 -89.48 -54.92
C ALA A 1046 30.83 -89.78 -56.39
N SER A 1047 30.90 -91.06 -56.78
CA SER A 1047 31.21 -91.49 -58.15
C SER A 1047 30.19 -90.97 -59.17
N MET A 1048 28.89 -91.05 -58.86
CA MET A 1048 27.83 -90.52 -59.72
C MET A 1048 28.01 -89.03 -60.02
N HIS A 1049 28.29 -88.22 -59.00
CA HIS A 1049 28.44 -86.78 -59.18
C HIS A 1049 29.80 -86.38 -59.78
N CYS A 1050 30.86 -87.14 -59.52
CA CYS A 1050 32.12 -87.02 -60.28
C CYS A 1050 31.92 -87.34 -61.77
N GLN A 1051 31.20 -88.41 -62.12
CA GLN A 1051 30.88 -88.74 -63.52
C GLN A 1051 30.09 -87.62 -64.20
N GLU A 1052 29.10 -87.00 -63.51
CA GLU A 1052 28.40 -85.82 -64.04
C GLU A 1052 29.33 -84.62 -64.26
N LEU A 1053 30.26 -84.36 -63.33
CA LEU A 1053 31.24 -83.27 -63.43
C LEU A 1053 32.26 -83.49 -64.56
N MET A 1054 32.72 -84.73 -64.73
CA MET A 1054 33.60 -85.16 -65.80
C MET A 1054 32.93 -85.07 -67.17
N ALA A 1055 31.69 -85.57 -67.30
CA ALA A 1055 30.90 -85.49 -68.53
C ALA A 1055 30.55 -84.04 -68.92
N ALA A 1056 30.43 -83.13 -67.94
CA ALA A 1056 30.27 -81.70 -68.15
C ALA A 1056 31.61 -80.96 -68.44
N GLY A 1057 32.76 -81.63 -68.34
CA GLY A 1057 34.08 -81.03 -68.54
C GLY A 1057 34.47 -79.99 -67.47
N TYR A 1058 33.88 -80.04 -66.27
CA TYR A 1058 34.03 -78.98 -65.27
C TYR A 1058 35.36 -79.06 -64.51
N SER A 1059 36.42 -78.49 -65.10
CA SER A 1059 37.81 -78.64 -64.67
C SER A 1059 38.10 -78.36 -63.19
N LYS A 1060 37.34 -77.46 -62.53
CA LYS A 1060 37.47 -77.18 -61.08
C LYS A 1060 37.21 -78.40 -60.18
N SER A 1061 36.54 -79.43 -60.69
CA SER A 1061 36.29 -80.70 -59.97
C SER A 1061 37.49 -81.64 -59.87
N TRP A 1062 38.65 -81.29 -60.45
CA TRP A 1062 39.87 -82.12 -60.41
C TRP A 1062 40.20 -82.61 -58.99
N GLU A 1063 39.99 -81.77 -57.97
CA GLU A 1063 40.37 -82.06 -56.59
C GLU A 1063 39.51 -83.15 -55.97
N VAL A 1064 38.17 -83.03 -56.07
CA VAL A 1064 37.23 -84.05 -55.56
C VAL A 1064 37.26 -85.35 -56.36
N CYS A 1065 37.47 -85.27 -57.69
CA CYS A 1065 37.74 -86.45 -58.51
C CYS A 1065 39.03 -87.14 -58.05
N SER A 1066 40.08 -86.39 -57.70
CA SER A 1066 41.30 -86.97 -57.15
C SER A 1066 41.07 -87.62 -55.78
N GLN A 1067 40.31 -86.98 -54.86
CA GLN A 1067 40.03 -87.54 -53.53
C GLN A 1067 39.28 -88.89 -53.63
N LEU A 1068 38.30 -89.01 -54.53
CA LEU A 1068 37.64 -90.28 -54.80
C LEU A 1068 38.56 -91.30 -55.50
N GLY A 1069 39.41 -90.86 -56.43
CA GLY A 1069 40.44 -91.69 -57.07
C GLY A 1069 41.49 -92.24 -56.10
N GLN A 1070 41.84 -91.47 -55.07
CA GLN A 1070 42.78 -91.87 -54.01
C GLN A 1070 42.12 -92.75 -52.92
N SER A 1071 40.79 -92.71 -52.76
CA SER A 1071 40.07 -93.39 -51.67
C SER A 1071 40.17 -94.91 -51.73
N GLU A 1072 40.96 -95.53 -50.85
CA GLU A 1072 41.12 -96.99 -50.77
C GLU A 1072 39.80 -97.75 -50.52
N GLY A 1073 38.86 -97.13 -49.80
CA GLY A 1073 37.52 -97.65 -49.56
C GLY A 1073 36.62 -97.71 -50.79
N TYR A 1074 37.00 -97.06 -51.90
CA TYR A 1074 36.34 -97.24 -53.20
C TYR A 1074 37.07 -98.33 -53.99
N HIS A 1075 36.37 -99.41 -54.31
CA HIS A 1075 36.95 -100.64 -54.86
C HIS A 1075 36.84 -100.76 -56.40
N ASP A 1076 36.24 -99.76 -57.05
CA ASP A 1076 36.11 -99.66 -58.50
C ASP A 1076 37.41 -99.05 -59.07
N LEU A 1077 38.37 -99.93 -59.41
CA LEU A 1077 39.70 -99.50 -59.83
C LEU A 1077 39.69 -98.84 -61.22
N ASP A 1078 38.80 -99.27 -62.11
CA ASP A 1078 38.64 -98.68 -63.45
C ASP A 1078 38.12 -97.24 -63.33
N MET A 1079 37.05 -97.00 -62.56
CA MET A 1079 36.57 -95.64 -62.33
C MET A 1079 37.58 -94.80 -61.57
N ARG A 1080 38.32 -95.37 -60.60
CA ARG A 1080 39.42 -94.65 -59.92
C ARG A 1080 40.54 -94.25 -60.88
N GLN A 1081 40.84 -95.06 -61.89
CA GLN A 1081 41.79 -94.71 -62.93
C GLN A 1081 41.26 -93.57 -63.83
N GLU A 1082 39.99 -93.59 -64.22
CA GLU A 1082 39.37 -92.49 -64.99
C GLU A 1082 39.31 -91.17 -64.19
N LEU A 1083 38.92 -91.24 -62.91
CA LEU A 1083 38.92 -90.11 -61.97
C LEU A 1083 40.31 -89.50 -61.82
N MET A 1084 41.34 -90.34 -61.69
CA MET A 1084 42.73 -89.91 -61.56
C MET A 1084 43.26 -89.32 -62.87
N ALA A 1085 42.88 -89.86 -64.03
CA ALA A 1085 43.22 -89.31 -65.34
C ALA A 1085 42.62 -87.92 -65.54
N PHE A 1086 41.32 -87.74 -65.22
CA PHE A 1086 40.65 -86.44 -65.28
C PHE A 1086 41.24 -85.42 -64.28
N ALA A 1087 41.59 -85.89 -63.08
CA ALA A 1087 42.30 -85.04 -62.12
C ALA A 1087 43.66 -84.58 -62.67
N LEU A 1088 44.45 -85.50 -63.25
CA LEU A 1088 45.74 -85.18 -63.86
C LEU A 1088 45.64 -84.21 -65.05
N THR A 1089 44.57 -84.26 -65.86
CA THR A 1089 44.38 -83.33 -66.99
C THR A 1089 43.90 -81.94 -66.58
N HIS A 1090 43.40 -81.75 -65.36
CA HIS A 1090 42.77 -80.49 -64.92
C HIS A 1090 43.34 -79.89 -63.62
N CYS A 1091 44.23 -80.59 -62.93
CA CYS A 1091 44.87 -80.10 -61.71
C CYS A 1091 45.87 -78.95 -61.97
N PRO A 1092 46.11 -78.08 -60.98
CA PRO A 1092 47.16 -77.07 -61.07
C PRO A 1092 48.55 -77.72 -61.07
N PRO A 1093 49.60 -77.08 -61.65
CA PRO A 1093 50.93 -77.67 -61.76
C PRO A 1093 51.56 -78.15 -60.44
N SER A 1094 51.19 -77.55 -59.31
CA SER A 1094 51.63 -77.94 -57.96
C SER A 1094 51.06 -79.28 -57.47
N ALA A 1095 49.97 -79.78 -58.07
CA ALA A 1095 49.35 -81.05 -57.72
C ALA A 1095 49.80 -82.21 -58.62
N ILE A 1096 50.35 -81.94 -59.81
CA ILE A 1096 50.73 -82.96 -60.81
C ILE A 1096 51.68 -84.00 -60.22
N GLU A 1097 52.73 -83.59 -59.48
CA GLU A 1097 53.70 -84.54 -58.92
C GLU A 1097 53.07 -85.49 -57.88
N ALA A 1098 52.23 -84.96 -56.99
CA ALA A 1098 51.52 -85.77 -55.99
C ALA A 1098 50.49 -86.71 -56.64
N LEU A 1099 49.71 -86.22 -57.61
CA LEU A 1099 48.73 -87.02 -58.32
C LEU A 1099 49.39 -88.06 -59.26
N LEU A 1100 50.54 -87.77 -59.86
CA LEU A 1100 51.33 -88.79 -60.57
C LEU A 1100 51.88 -89.83 -59.61
N GLY A 1101 52.25 -89.45 -58.39
CA GLY A 1101 52.62 -90.37 -57.32
C GLY A 1101 51.50 -91.36 -56.99
N VAL A 1102 50.29 -90.87 -56.71
CA VAL A 1102 49.16 -91.77 -56.36
C VAL A 1102 48.58 -92.48 -57.60
N SER A 1103 48.61 -91.85 -58.78
CA SER A 1103 48.25 -92.53 -60.04
C SER A 1103 49.22 -93.66 -60.37
N SER A 1104 50.52 -93.45 -60.18
CA SER A 1104 51.55 -94.50 -60.28
C SER A 1104 51.34 -95.59 -59.24
N SER A 1105 50.98 -95.24 -58.00
CA SER A 1105 50.64 -96.21 -56.95
C SER A 1105 49.39 -97.03 -57.29
N LEU A 1106 48.31 -96.41 -57.75
CA LEU A 1106 47.08 -97.06 -58.20
C LEU A 1106 47.33 -97.94 -59.43
N GLN A 1107 48.09 -97.43 -60.41
CA GLN A 1107 48.48 -98.18 -61.61
C GLN A 1107 49.41 -99.36 -61.25
N THR A 1108 50.25 -99.21 -60.22
CA THR A 1108 51.06 -100.30 -59.63
C THR A 1108 50.22 -101.27 -58.80
N GLN A 1109 49.12 -100.83 -58.19
CA GLN A 1109 48.15 -101.69 -57.49
C GLN A 1109 47.33 -102.52 -58.49
N ILE A 1110 46.90 -101.92 -59.60
CA ILE A 1110 46.30 -102.59 -60.76
C ILE A 1110 47.32 -103.56 -61.38
N LEU A 1111 48.60 -103.16 -61.52
CA LEU A 1111 49.66 -104.04 -61.98
C LEU A 1111 49.90 -105.21 -61.02
N TYR A 1112 49.93 -104.98 -59.70
CA TYR A 1112 50.11 -106.05 -58.71
C TYR A 1112 48.91 -107.00 -58.67
N GLN A 1113 47.67 -106.53 -58.88
CA GLN A 1113 46.57 -107.46 -59.14
C GLN A 1113 46.81 -108.26 -60.43
N ALA A 1114 47.06 -107.59 -61.56
CA ALA A 1114 47.26 -108.24 -62.86
C ALA A 1114 48.45 -109.22 -62.90
N VAL A 1115 49.51 -108.97 -62.12
CA VAL A 1115 50.74 -109.78 -62.07
C VAL A 1115 50.70 -110.85 -60.97
N ASN A 1116 50.08 -110.59 -59.81
CA ASN A 1116 49.85 -111.67 -58.82
C ASN A 1116 48.86 -112.71 -59.36
N TYR A 1117 47.94 -112.32 -60.25
CA TYR A 1117 47.11 -113.26 -61.01
C TYR A 1117 47.87 -114.09 -62.07
N GLN A 1118 49.17 -113.84 -62.31
CA GLN A 1118 49.98 -114.51 -63.34
C GLN A 1118 51.13 -115.38 -62.80
N LEU A 1119 51.41 -115.37 -61.49
CA LEU A 1119 52.59 -116.03 -60.90
C LEU A 1119 52.31 -117.35 -60.16
N LEU A 1120 51.08 -117.86 -60.21
CA LEU A 1120 50.69 -119.19 -59.74
C LEU A 1120 50.23 -120.07 -60.91
N PRO A 1121 50.96 -121.16 -61.27
CA PRO A 1121 50.55 -122.06 -62.33
C PRO A 1121 49.25 -122.81 -62.01
N SER A 1122 48.37 -122.89 -63.00
CA SER A 1122 47.08 -123.58 -62.89
C SER A 1122 47.22 -125.11 -62.95
N GLU A 1123 47.33 -125.77 -61.80
CA GLU A 1123 46.64 -127.05 -61.61
C GLU A 1123 45.20 -126.72 -61.16
N GLY A 1124 44.13 -127.22 -61.78
CA GLY A 1124 44.03 -128.47 -62.54
C GLY A 1124 43.09 -129.38 -61.76
N GLY A 1125 41.80 -129.41 -62.13
CA GLY A 1125 40.75 -129.96 -61.25
C GLY A 1125 39.43 -130.34 -61.92
N GLU A 1126 39.44 -130.47 -63.25
CA GLU A 1126 38.53 -131.29 -64.06
C GLU A 1126 36.98 -131.24 -63.92
N ASN A 1127 36.35 -131.14 -65.10
CA ASN A 1127 35.17 -131.94 -65.49
C ASN A 1127 33.90 -131.91 -64.60
N VAL A 1128 32.88 -131.20 -65.08
CA VAL A 1128 31.89 -131.84 -65.98
C VAL A 1128 31.09 -130.78 -66.76
N ASN A 1129 30.62 -131.17 -67.94
CA ASN A 1129 29.80 -130.34 -68.84
C ASN A 1129 28.36 -130.13 -68.33
N THR A 1130 27.60 -129.30 -69.06
CA THR A 1130 26.12 -129.28 -69.15
C THR A 1130 25.29 -128.82 -67.93
N SER A 1131 24.58 -127.70 -68.14
CA SER A 1131 23.27 -127.33 -67.57
C SER A 1131 23.09 -127.31 -66.04
N GLY A 1132 23.09 -126.12 -65.43
CA GLY A 1132 22.63 -125.89 -64.07
C GLY A 1132 22.86 -124.46 -63.57
N SER A 1133 22.15 -124.05 -62.52
CA SER A 1133 22.24 -122.71 -61.89
C SER A 1133 23.06 -122.70 -60.58
N SER A 1134 23.54 -121.51 -60.19
CA SER A 1134 23.84 -120.99 -58.82
C SER A 1134 25.09 -121.43 -57.98
N SER A 1135 25.82 -120.40 -57.49
CA SER A 1135 26.38 -120.13 -56.11
C SER A 1135 27.65 -120.78 -55.44
N LEU A 1136 28.66 -119.91 -55.09
CA LEU A 1136 29.39 -119.67 -53.78
C LEU A 1136 30.65 -120.48 -53.21
N ILE A 1137 31.75 -119.74 -52.85
CA ILE A 1137 32.63 -119.74 -51.60
C ILE A 1137 33.98 -120.59 -51.35
N SER A 1138 35.18 -119.90 -51.27
CA SER A 1138 36.43 -120.00 -50.35
C SER A 1138 37.38 -121.27 -50.20
N LYS A 1139 38.63 -121.35 -49.58
CA LYS A 1139 39.72 -120.45 -48.99
C LYS A 1139 41.09 -121.17 -48.53
N ASP A 1140 42.22 -120.41 -48.37
CA ASP A 1140 43.43 -120.46 -47.43
C ASP A 1140 44.67 -121.47 -47.45
N ALA A 1141 45.85 -121.03 -46.86
CA ALA A 1141 47.22 -121.66 -46.58
C ALA A 1141 48.45 -121.16 -47.44
N GLU A 1142 49.82 -121.29 -47.25
CA GLU A 1142 50.92 -121.55 -46.22
C GLU A 1142 52.36 -121.38 -46.93
N ASP A 1143 53.66 -121.41 -46.49
CA ASP A 1143 54.55 -121.59 -45.25
C ASP A 1143 56.01 -120.92 -45.33
N GLU A 1144 57.18 -121.55 -44.96
CA GLU A 1144 58.53 -120.94 -44.56
C GLU A 1144 59.86 -121.09 -45.43
N SER A 1145 60.91 -120.27 -45.10
CA SER A 1145 62.40 -120.57 -45.01
C SER A 1145 63.47 -120.04 -46.04
N SER A 1146 64.78 -120.36 -45.88
CA SER A 1146 65.96 -119.50 -46.28
C SER A 1146 67.34 -120.19 -46.59
N VAL A 1147 68.37 -119.48 -47.13
CA VAL A 1147 69.85 -119.58 -46.82
C VAL A 1147 70.83 -118.71 -47.69
N SER A 1148 71.70 -117.89 -47.04
CA SER A 1148 73.05 -117.35 -47.49
C SER A 1148 73.18 -116.46 -48.76
N SER A 1149 74.22 -115.63 -49.01
CA SER A 1149 75.22 -114.87 -48.21
C SER A 1149 76.15 -114.07 -49.17
N SER A 1150 76.96 -113.06 -48.81
CA SER A 1150 76.83 -111.89 -47.91
C SER A 1150 78.11 -111.00 -48.02
N GLN A 1151 78.03 -109.71 -48.40
CA GLN A 1151 79.20 -108.78 -48.38
C GLN A 1151 78.78 -107.29 -48.23
N SER A 1152 78.17 -106.94 -47.09
CA SER A 1152 77.54 -105.61 -46.90
C SER A 1152 77.36 -105.23 -45.43
N ALA A 1153 78.36 -104.59 -44.81
CA ALA A 1153 78.33 -104.16 -43.41
C ALA A 1153 78.82 -102.71 -43.17
N ASP A 1154 80.00 -102.33 -43.64
CA ASP A 1154 80.72 -101.17 -43.09
C ASP A 1154 80.26 -99.77 -43.57
N LEU A 1155 79.53 -99.67 -44.70
CA LEU A 1155 79.19 -98.37 -45.30
C LEU A 1155 78.05 -97.61 -44.59
N LEU A 1156 77.14 -98.30 -43.89
CA LEU A 1156 75.95 -97.69 -43.29
C LEU A 1156 76.21 -96.97 -41.96
N TYR A 1157 77.34 -97.24 -41.30
CA TYR A 1157 77.69 -96.58 -40.04
C TYR A 1157 78.25 -95.16 -40.25
N TRP A 1158 78.91 -94.90 -41.39
CA TRP A 1158 79.63 -93.64 -41.64
C TRP A 1158 78.73 -92.48 -42.11
N THR A 1159 77.68 -92.77 -42.87
CA THR A 1159 76.71 -91.77 -43.35
C THR A 1159 75.85 -91.22 -42.21
N THR A 1160 75.37 -92.10 -41.33
CA THR A 1160 74.50 -91.78 -40.18
C THR A 1160 75.11 -90.74 -39.24
N ALA A 1161 76.43 -90.78 -39.03
CA ALA A 1161 77.16 -89.79 -38.22
C ALA A 1161 77.28 -88.39 -38.87
N LYS A 1162 77.10 -88.27 -40.19
CA LYS A 1162 77.20 -86.98 -40.92
C LYS A 1162 75.92 -86.17 -40.88
N THR A 1163 74.76 -86.82 -41.01
CA THR A 1163 73.45 -86.13 -41.08
C THR A 1163 73.11 -85.41 -39.77
N MET A 1164 73.45 -85.99 -38.62
CA MET A 1164 73.33 -85.36 -37.30
C MET A 1164 74.10 -84.03 -37.17
N LYS A 1165 75.13 -83.81 -38.01
CA LYS A 1165 75.94 -82.58 -38.05
C LYS A 1165 75.37 -81.49 -38.96
N VAL A 1166 74.33 -81.80 -39.74
CA VAL A 1166 73.62 -80.82 -40.59
C VAL A 1166 72.50 -80.13 -39.79
N LEU A 1167 71.80 -80.89 -38.94
CA LEU A 1167 70.71 -80.39 -38.08
C LEU A 1167 71.15 -79.31 -37.07
N SER A 1168 72.45 -79.18 -36.76
CA SER A 1168 72.96 -78.13 -35.88
C SER A 1168 73.05 -76.74 -36.54
N ASN A 1169 72.99 -76.65 -37.87
CA ASN A 1169 73.20 -75.40 -38.60
C ASN A 1169 71.90 -74.66 -38.96
N THR A 1170 70.73 -75.26 -38.71
CA THR A 1170 69.41 -74.72 -39.10
C THR A 1170 68.78 -73.80 -38.04
N THR A 1171 69.43 -73.64 -36.88
CA THR A 1171 68.87 -72.90 -35.72
C THR A 1171 69.23 -71.41 -35.71
N THR A 1172 70.24 -70.98 -36.46
CA THR A 1172 70.83 -69.63 -36.37
C THR A 1172 70.28 -68.65 -37.42
N THR A 1173 69.82 -69.11 -38.59
CA THR A 1173 69.27 -68.26 -39.65
C THR A 1173 67.80 -67.88 -39.41
N THR A 1174 66.96 -68.81 -38.93
CA THR A 1174 65.52 -68.59 -38.70
C THR A 1174 65.24 -67.52 -37.64
N LYS A 1175 66.20 -67.28 -36.72
CA LYS A 1175 66.09 -66.28 -35.65
C LYS A 1175 66.45 -64.86 -36.08
N ALA A 1176 66.99 -64.68 -37.30
CA ALA A 1176 67.48 -63.38 -37.78
C ALA A 1176 66.45 -62.57 -38.60
N MET A 1177 65.44 -63.21 -39.19
CA MET A 1177 64.44 -62.52 -40.04
C MET A 1177 63.21 -62.03 -39.25
N LEU A 1178 62.95 -62.58 -38.07
CA LEU A 1178 61.89 -62.18 -37.12
C LEU A 1178 62.12 -60.81 -36.44
N HIS A 1179 63.05 -59.99 -36.95
CA HIS A 1179 63.50 -58.74 -36.31
C HIS A 1179 63.46 -57.51 -37.25
N ALA A 1180 62.81 -57.62 -38.41
CA ALA A 1180 62.95 -56.64 -39.51
C ALA A 1180 61.65 -56.15 -40.17
N VAL A 1181 60.46 -56.63 -39.80
CA VAL A 1181 59.17 -56.24 -40.44
C VAL A 1181 58.07 -55.93 -39.42
N SER A 1182 58.41 -55.19 -38.36
CA SER A 1182 57.44 -54.67 -37.38
C SER A 1182 57.86 -53.32 -36.78
N ASP A 1183 58.58 -52.50 -37.54
CA ASP A 1183 59.01 -51.18 -37.07
C ASP A 1183 57.86 -50.14 -37.12
N GLY A 1184 57.25 -49.92 -35.96
CA GLY A 1184 56.22 -48.89 -35.76
C GLY A 1184 56.72 -47.44 -35.88
N GLN A 1185 58.02 -47.18 -36.09
CA GLN A 1185 58.53 -45.82 -36.37
C GLN A 1185 57.95 -45.24 -37.67
N TRP A 1186 57.52 -46.07 -38.63
CA TRP A 1186 56.95 -45.59 -39.89
C TRP A 1186 55.58 -44.91 -39.70
N TRP A 1187 54.68 -45.50 -38.91
CA TRP A 1187 53.38 -44.89 -38.59
C TRP A 1187 53.48 -43.71 -37.63
N LYS A 1188 54.59 -43.59 -36.89
CA LYS A 1188 54.85 -42.55 -35.87
C LYS A 1188 55.03 -41.12 -36.38
N ARG A 1189 54.73 -40.83 -37.65
CA ARG A 1189 55.03 -39.53 -38.30
C ARG A 1189 53.93 -38.87 -39.15
N SER A 1190 52.74 -39.47 -39.27
CA SER A 1190 51.69 -38.93 -40.17
C SER A 1190 50.32 -38.67 -39.52
N LEU A 1191 50.02 -39.27 -38.36
CA LEU A 1191 48.74 -39.12 -37.64
C LEU A 1191 49.01 -39.14 -36.12
N THR A 1192 48.51 -38.21 -35.30
CA THR A 1192 47.79 -36.96 -35.61
C THR A 1192 48.09 -35.90 -34.55
N TYR A 1193 48.03 -34.61 -34.91
CA TYR A 1193 47.79 -33.55 -33.92
C TYR A 1193 46.36 -33.69 -33.36
N LEU A 1194 46.07 -33.04 -32.20
CA LEU A 1194 44.74 -33.01 -31.54
C LEU A 1194 44.34 -34.41 -30.99
N ARG A 1195 44.84 -34.89 -29.83
CA ARG A 1195 44.85 -34.32 -28.45
C ARG A 1195 43.41 -34.12 -27.87
N PRO A 1196 43.21 -34.28 -26.54
CA PRO A 1196 42.70 -35.56 -26.02
C PRO A 1196 41.46 -35.43 -25.12
N LEU A 1197 40.91 -36.57 -24.69
CA LEU A 1197 39.86 -36.67 -23.67
C LEU A 1197 40.36 -37.41 -22.41
N HIS A 1198 39.82 -37.02 -21.26
CA HIS A 1198 39.84 -37.67 -19.94
C HIS A 1198 41.19 -37.97 -19.27
N GLY A 1199 41.48 -37.19 -18.21
CA GLY A 1199 41.41 -37.70 -16.83
C GLY A 1199 42.53 -38.61 -16.30
N GLN A 1200 43.23 -38.14 -15.27
CA GLN A 1200 43.80 -39.00 -14.24
C GLN A 1200 43.86 -38.27 -12.89
N GLU A 1201 43.83 -39.02 -11.79
CA GLU A 1201 43.68 -38.54 -10.42
C GLU A 1201 45.03 -38.42 -9.65
N PHE A 1202 44.93 -37.92 -8.41
CA PHE A 1202 45.88 -38.05 -7.28
C PHE A 1202 47.24 -37.34 -7.30
N GLY A 1203 47.35 -36.34 -6.41
CA GLY A 1203 48.57 -35.99 -5.68
C GLY A 1203 49.56 -35.04 -6.37
N ASP A 1204 50.33 -34.22 -5.65
CA ASP A 1204 50.33 -33.88 -4.21
C ASP A 1204 51.16 -32.57 -4.02
N VAL A 1205 51.31 -32.12 -2.76
CA VAL A 1205 52.43 -31.30 -2.21
C VAL A 1205 52.22 -29.78 -2.01
N LEU A 1206 52.19 -29.40 -0.71
CA LEU A 1206 52.54 -28.12 -0.05
C LEU A 1206 51.75 -26.82 -0.34
N LYS A 1207 51.01 -26.35 0.69
CA LYS A 1207 51.46 -25.22 1.55
C LYS A 1207 50.63 -24.99 2.83
N SER A 1208 51.34 -24.95 3.98
CA SER A 1208 51.07 -24.19 5.22
C SER A 1208 49.65 -23.76 5.64
N GLY A 1209 49.14 -24.36 6.72
CA GLY A 1209 48.41 -23.62 7.80
C GLY A 1209 49.39 -23.11 8.89
N PRO A 1210 48.96 -22.61 10.07
CA PRO A 1210 47.69 -22.90 10.77
C PRO A 1210 46.93 -21.67 11.37
N GLY A 1211 45.75 -21.92 11.98
CA GLY A 1211 45.00 -20.98 12.85
C GLY A 1211 44.04 -20.03 12.11
N GLU A 1212 42.98 -19.48 12.73
CA GLU A 1212 42.36 -19.77 14.04
C GLU A 1212 40.89 -19.27 14.08
N ASN A 1213 40.15 -19.43 15.19
CA ASN A 1213 38.69 -19.17 15.25
C ASN A 1213 38.32 -17.67 15.28
N VAL A 1214 37.60 -17.15 14.28
CA VAL A 1214 36.82 -15.89 14.36
C VAL A 1214 35.53 -15.99 13.52
N THR A 1215 34.46 -15.27 13.92
CA THR A 1215 33.16 -15.01 13.23
C THR A 1215 31.90 -15.76 13.70
N VAL A 1216 31.55 -15.66 14.99
CA VAL A 1216 30.16 -15.83 15.47
C VAL A 1216 29.80 -14.71 16.46
N VAL A 1217 29.39 -13.54 15.94
CA VAL A 1217 28.85 -12.39 16.71
C VAL A 1217 27.79 -11.67 15.85
N LYS A 1218 26.87 -10.93 16.49
CA LYS A 1218 25.78 -10.12 15.91
C LYS A 1218 24.63 -10.91 15.25
N GLN A 1219 23.72 -11.42 16.09
CA GLN A 1219 22.32 -11.62 15.69
C GLN A 1219 21.54 -10.32 15.95
N GLY A 1220 20.85 -9.80 14.93
CA GLY A 1220 19.96 -8.63 15.04
C GLY A 1220 18.54 -8.99 15.48
N CYS A 1221 17.78 -8.01 15.96
CA CYS A 1221 16.40 -8.20 16.41
C CYS A 1221 15.37 -8.10 15.27
N HIS A 1222 14.18 -8.66 15.50
CA HIS A 1222 13.08 -8.67 14.53
C HIS A 1222 12.51 -7.25 14.28
N PRO A 1223 12.15 -6.86 13.05
CA PRO A 1223 11.73 -5.48 12.66
C PRO A 1223 10.38 -5.00 13.25
N PHE A 1224 9.91 -5.61 14.34
CA PHE A 1224 8.75 -5.15 15.10
C PHE A 1224 9.14 -4.18 16.25
N TYR A 1225 10.42 -4.14 16.63
CA TYR A 1225 10.91 -3.37 17.80
C TYR A 1225 11.80 -2.17 17.44
N GLU A 1226 11.96 -1.86 16.15
CA GLU A 1226 12.88 -0.84 15.63
C GLU A 1226 12.56 0.59 16.12
N SER A 1227 11.30 0.88 16.46
CA SER A 1227 10.85 2.17 17.01
C SER A 1227 11.00 2.31 18.53
N LEU A 1228 11.51 1.30 19.23
CA LEU A 1228 11.57 1.25 20.70
C LEU A 1228 12.99 1.15 21.29
N ILE A 1229 14.03 1.12 20.44
CA ILE A 1229 15.45 1.04 20.86
C ILE A 1229 16.25 2.08 20.08
N ALA A 1230 16.95 2.97 20.78
CA ALA A 1230 17.64 4.11 20.16
C ALA A 1230 18.93 3.77 19.38
N ASP A 1231 19.46 2.55 19.54
CA ASP A 1231 20.51 1.96 18.71
C ASP A 1231 20.30 0.43 18.64
N PRO A 1232 19.80 -0.13 17.53
CA PRO A 1232 19.61 -1.57 17.38
C PRO A 1232 20.89 -2.36 17.04
N TYR A 1233 22.02 -1.70 16.73
CA TYR A 1233 23.23 -2.33 16.18
C TYR A 1233 24.53 -1.72 16.72
N VAL A 1234 24.72 -1.84 18.04
CA VAL A 1234 25.93 -1.33 18.72
C VAL A 1234 27.24 -1.86 18.10
N ALA A 1235 28.21 -0.95 18.04
CA ALA A 1235 29.59 -1.05 17.56
C ALA A 1235 30.36 -2.34 17.97
N GLU A 1236 31.45 -2.70 17.30
CA GLU A 1236 32.16 -2.02 16.20
C GLU A 1236 31.72 -2.48 14.79
#